data_AF-A0A944MNT2-F1
#
_entry.id   AF-A0A944MNT2-F1
#
_cell.length_a   1.000
_cell.length_b   1.000
_cell.length_c   1.000
_cell.angle_alpha   90.00
_cell.angle_beta   90.00
_cell.angle_gamma   90.00
#
_symmetry.space_group_name_H-M   'P 1'
#
loop_
_entity.id
_entity.type
_entity.pdbx_description
1 polymer ?
#
loop_
_entity_poly.entity_id
_entity_poly.type
_entity_poly.pdbx_seq_one_letter_code
_entity_poly.pdbx_strand_id
1 'polypeptide(L)'
;MQREEIYIERIKKFIEENYPKRYVKKGVLNAAFICDDKPISYEDALKRNYKLIKVNEKWAEPWNCGWFKFYGVVPPEFIGEEVGVLIDVEGEACVWKDGSPWVGLTNKIHWNLWSGKYFVPLFDVAKTGDEVNLLVETSANELFGAGTRDYHLKQAEIVTVNRDLRNLIIDFRTLFSLTEALENRSVRRQKILRGLNDAMNLFGDGNGIEDSLTITKKLLENPANASAITAYSIGHAHLDLAWLWPIRETRRKGGRTFATALKYMEEYPEYKFGASQPQLYQWIKEDYPELYEGVKQVVKDGRWECQGAMWVEPDMNLAGGEALVRQCFYGKKFFRDEFNQEINHLWLPDVFGYSAALPQILKKCGVDYFMTQKISWNETNKFPHHTFIWKGIDGTEILTHFLPTNDYNLSNWPTQLIESEKRFAQSDVSDEFLNLYGIGDGGGGPSRFQIELGLRQQNLEGTPKFKFAFAQDYFDKISKISPERLPKWKGELYLELHRGTYTTQALMKKHNRMLELRLRDIEFFGSLVENYPKATIEQVWKDTLLNQFHDILPGSSINWVYKDANELSRKSLATLANLKTKIFETLHGKAKDANKYIIYNSLSWNRKEIISLSKNGYKVEVEVEVPSMGYATIDFAKIEPPKVVDICSTSLLQNDLVAVKFADDGTITSIFDKETKRETLVGYANKLLLWEDKPNNWGAWDVNHFYRETTPEQAKLIYSELISQTELQTILKQNFIVGNSTIEQKITLQKGSKFIKIENFVDWKEEYKMLRVEANPAIYANEASYEIQYGTLKRPTHANTSWDAAKFEVVAHRFADLSQPDYGFALINDCKYGHYIQGNVMSLNLLRSPKDTDKEADLHEHNFTFGYYPHAGILIESDTLHLSHQLNSPLIYTEIDNLPAEKSKSFYNIIGGSVKIETIKPAEDKNGIIVRMYETNGVACDVTFVATAGWDKLIETNMLENDFAEIAPRAVEQTLSFKPFEIRTFRLI
;
A
#
# COMPACT_ATOMS: atom_id res chain seq x y z
N MET A 1 -41.90 4.88 -30.36
CA MET A 1 -42.15 6.32 -30.55
C MET A 1 -41.46 6.76 -31.84
N GLN A 2 -42.14 7.51 -32.70
CA GLN A 2 -41.43 8.18 -33.80
C GLN A 2 -40.65 9.38 -33.21
N ARG A 3 -39.35 9.52 -33.53
CA ARG A 3 -38.44 10.59 -33.07
C ARG A 3 -38.14 10.62 -31.56
N GLU A 4 -37.59 9.53 -31.02
CA GLU A 4 -37.20 9.41 -29.59
C GLU A 4 -36.28 10.53 -29.08
N GLU A 5 -35.38 11.03 -29.92
CA GLU A 5 -34.41 12.08 -29.56
C GLU A 5 -35.08 13.35 -29.01
N ILE A 6 -36.25 13.70 -29.54
CA ILE A 6 -37.01 14.87 -29.07
C ILE A 6 -37.49 14.67 -27.63
N TYR A 7 -37.94 13.46 -27.30
CA TYR A 7 -38.41 13.11 -25.97
C TYR A 7 -37.26 13.01 -24.97
N ILE A 8 -36.13 12.46 -25.40
CA ILE A 8 -34.90 12.39 -24.60
C ILE A 8 -34.47 13.80 -24.19
N GLU A 9 -34.42 14.74 -25.14
CA GLU A 9 -34.05 16.12 -24.86
C GLU A 9 -35.05 16.81 -23.92
N ARG A 10 -36.35 16.57 -24.09
CA ARG A 10 -37.38 17.07 -23.18
C ARG A 10 -37.19 16.56 -21.75
N ILE A 11 -36.89 15.26 -21.59
CA ILE A 11 -36.66 14.63 -20.29
C ILE A 11 -35.41 15.21 -19.61
N LYS A 12 -34.30 15.39 -20.36
CA LYS A 12 -33.07 16.00 -19.83
C LYS A 12 -33.34 17.40 -19.27
N LYS A 13 -33.98 18.27 -20.06
CA LYS A 13 -34.36 19.62 -19.63
C LYS A 13 -35.24 19.60 -18.40
N PHE A 14 -36.25 18.72 -18.36
CA PHE A 14 -37.13 18.59 -17.20
C PHE A 14 -36.35 18.25 -15.92
N ILE A 15 -35.40 17.32 -15.99
CA ILE A 15 -34.55 16.94 -14.85
C ILE A 15 -33.69 18.14 -14.40
N GLU A 16 -33.01 18.80 -15.34
CA GLU A 16 -32.11 19.93 -15.07
C GLU A 16 -32.84 21.14 -14.47
N GLU A 17 -34.02 21.47 -15.01
CA GLU A 17 -34.83 22.61 -14.57
C GLU A 17 -35.42 22.40 -13.17
N ASN A 18 -35.79 21.17 -12.81
CA ASN A 18 -36.53 20.89 -11.59
C ASN A 18 -35.68 20.35 -10.44
N TYR A 19 -34.48 19.81 -10.71
CA TYR A 19 -33.56 19.40 -9.65
C TYR A 19 -33.27 20.49 -8.60
N PRO A 20 -32.91 21.73 -8.95
CA PRO A 20 -32.64 22.77 -7.95
C PRO A 20 -33.90 23.20 -7.18
N LYS A 21 -35.09 22.99 -7.74
CA LYS A 21 -36.39 23.40 -7.15
C LYS A 21 -36.86 22.51 -5.99
N ARG A 22 -36.14 21.42 -5.69
CA ARG A 22 -36.43 20.57 -4.52
C ARG A 22 -36.24 21.31 -3.19
N TYR A 23 -35.48 22.40 -3.20
CA TYR A 23 -35.41 23.36 -2.11
C TYR A 23 -36.29 24.56 -2.47
N VAL A 24 -37.43 24.70 -1.81
CA VAL A 24 -38.53 25.55 -2.29
C VAL A 24 -38.38 26.97 -1.80
N LYS A 25 -38.45 27.15 -0.49
CA LYS A 25 -38.35 28.47 0.16
C LYS A 25 -36.93 28.65 0.67
N LYS A 26 -36.43 29.88 0.63
CA LYS A 26 -35.07 30.25 1.06
C LYS A 26 -35.11 31.38 2.08
N GLY A 27 -34.49 31.16 3.23
CA GLY A 27 -34.36 32.09 4.33
C GLY A 27 -32.91 32.43 4.61
N VAL A 28 -32.69 33.50 5.38
CA VAL A 28 -31.34 33.98 5.72
C VAL A 28 -30.70 33.08 6.77
N LEU A 29 -29.49 32.59 6.48
CA LEU A 29 -28.62 31.95 7.46
C LEU A 29 -27.39 32.84 7.65
N ASN A 30 -27.20 33.35 8.86
CA ASN A 30 -26.03 34.17 9.15
C ASN A 30 -24.82 33.28 9.40
N ALA A 31 -23.64 33.79 9.07
CA ALA A 31 -22.38 33.08 9.25
C ALA A 31 -21.34 33.97 9.92
N ALA A 32 -20.58 33.37 10.82
CA ALA A 32 -19.36 33.93 11.37
C ALA A 32 -18.27 32.85 11.36
N PHE A 33 -17.00 33.22 11.23
CA PHE A 33 -15.91 32.26 11.14
C PHE A 33 -14.66 32.67 11.92
N ILE A 34 -13.83 31.68 12.18
CA ILE A 34 -12.43 31.80 12.58
C ILE A 34 -11.58 30.95 11.63
N CYS A 35 -10.31 31.33 11.44
CA CYS A 35 -9.39 30.67 10.52
C CYS A 35 -7.97 30.72 11.08
N ASP A 36 -7.19 29.66 10.83
CA ASP A 36 -5.80 29.50 11.26
C ASP A 36 -5.02 28.62 10.27
N ASP A 37 -3.70 28.58 10.39
CA ASP A 37 -2.83 27.74 9.55
C ASP A 37 -2.84 26.27 9.99
N LYS A 38 -3.25 26.00 11.24
CA LYS A 38 -3.30 24.68 11.85
C LYS A 38 -4.74 24.32 12.26
N PRO A 39 -5.07 23.02 12.35
CA PRO A 39 -6.35 22.60 12.90
C PRO A 39 -6.60 23.21 14.28
N ILE A 40 -7.80 23.75 14.48
CA ILE A 40 -8.25 24.36 15.73
C ILE A 40 -9.08 23.31 16.47
N SER A 41 -8.75 23.00 17.72
CA SER A 41 -9.52 22.04 18.53
C SER A 41 -10.95 22.55 18.76
N TYR A 42 -11.90 21.64 18.99
CA TYR A 42 -13.28 21.99 19.33
C TYR A 42 -13.35 22.92 20.57
N GLU A 43 -12.59 22.60 21.62
CA GLU A 43 -12.56 23.39 22.85
C GLU A 43 -12.04 24.82 22.63
N ASP A 44 -11.03 24.99 21.78
CA ASP A 44 -10.50 26.31 21.44
C ASP A 44 -11.48 27.07 20.55
N ALA A 45 -12.12 26.37 19.60
CA ALA A 45 -13.12 26.95 18.72
C ALA A 45 -14.31 27.53 19.50
N LEU A 46 -14.69 26.96 20.66
CA LEU A 46 -15.74 27.51 21.51
C LEU A 46 -15.34 28.81 22.22
N LYS A 47 -14.05 28.99 22.52
CA LYS A 47 -13.51 30.12 23.29
C LYS A 47 -13.11 31.33 22.43
N ARG A 48 -12.90 31.12 21.12
CA ARG A 48 -12.43 32.16 20.19
C ARG A 48 -13.57 33.11 19.74
N ASN A 49 -13.17 34.33 19.36
CA ASN A 49 -14.06 35.35 18.80
C ASN A 49 -14.23 35.14 17.30
N TYR A 50 -15.48 35.05 16.83
CA TYR A 50 -15.81 34.81 15.41
C TYR A 50 -16.03 36.13 14.68
N LYS A 51 -15.50 36.22 13.46
CA LYS A 51 -15.69 37.34 12.55
C LYS A 51 -16.89 37.08 11.65
N LEU A 52 -17.81 38.03 11.52
CA LEU A 52 -18.93 37.94 10.58
C LEU A 52 -18.42 37.80 9.14
N ILE A 53 -19.11 36.99 8.33
CA ILE A 53 -18.80 36.77 6.93
C ILE A 53 -20.07 36.70 6.10
N LYS A 54 -20.03 37.29 4.90
CA LYS A 54 -21.13 37.24 3.92
C LYS A 54 -20.83 36.23 2.82
N VAL A 55 -21.89 35.79 2.14
CA VAL A 55 -21.77 34.98 0.93
C VAL A 55 -20.94 35.73 -0.11
N ASN A 56 -20.03 35.01 -0.77
CA ASN A 56 -18.97 35.42 -1.69
C ASN A 56 -17.76 36.11 -1.05
N GLU A 57 -17.68 36.27 0.27
CA GLU A 57 -16.44 36.75 0.92
C GLU A 57 -15.43 35.61 1.10
N LYS A 58 -14.14 35.95 0.94
CA LYS A 58 -13.00 35.04 1.19
C LYS A 58 -12.87 34.77 2.69
N TRP A 59 -12.68 33.50 3.05
CA TRP A 59 -12.41 33.10 4.43
C TRP A 59 -11.02 32.48 4.62
N ALA A 60 -10.42 31.88 3.58
CA ALA A 60 -9.16 31.16 3.71
C ALA A 60 -8.32 31.07 2.42
N GLU A 61 -7.04 30.73 2.61
CA GLU A 61 -6.10 30.25 1.60
C GLU A 61 -5.92 28.72 1.74
N PRO A 62 -5.31 28.03 0.75
CA PRO A 62 -5.16 26.59 0.78
C PRO A 62 -4.55 26.06 2.07
N TRP A 63 -5.12 24.96 2.57
CA TRP A 63 -4.72 24.26 3.80
C TRP A 63 -4.98 24.98 5.12
N ASN A 64 -5.51 26.21 5.08
CA ASN A 64 -6.03 26.83 6.29
C ASN A 64 -7.20 26.01 6.85
N CYS A 65 -7.31 26.02 8.18
CA CYS A 65 -8.34 25.32 8.92
C CYS A 65 -9.22 26.34 9.61
N GLY A 66 -10.54 26.13 9.58
CA GLY A 66 -11.49 27.08 10.14
C GLY A 66 -12.62 26.43 10.92
N TRP A 67 -13.36 27.30 11.59
CA TRP A 67 -14.66 26.95 12.17
C TRP A 67 -15.67 28.03 11.80
N PHE A 68 -16.87 27.62 11.45
CA PHE A 68 -18.01 28.47 11.15
C PHE A 68 -19.11 28.28 12.19
N LYS A 69 -19.69 29.38 12.64
CA LYS A 69 -20.98 29.41 13.33
C LYS A 69 -22.03 29.84 12.32
N PHE A 70 -22.96 28.95 12.01
CA PHE A 70 -24.16 29.26 11.22
C PHE A 70 -25.35 29.40 12.15
N TYR A 71 -26.06 30.53 12.07
CA TYR A 71 -27.14 30.81 12.99
C TYR A 71 -28.29 31.60 12.37
N GLY A 72 -29.50 31.37 12.86
CA GLY A 72 -30.72 32.01 12.39
C GLY A 72 -31.96 31.48 13.08
N VAL A 73 -33.12 32.01 12.73
CA VAL A 73 -34.43 31.54 13.20
C VAL A 73 -35.22 31.07 11.98
N VAL A 74 -35.92 29.95 12.11
CA VAL A 74 -36.77 29.44 11.02
C VAL A 74 -37.84 30.47 10.67
N PRO A 75 -37.96 30.90 9.39
CA PRO A 75 -38.97 31.88 8.99
C PRO A 75 -40.41 31.40 9.27
N PRO A 76 -41.34 32.28 9.65
CA PRO A 76 -42.73 31.90 9.92
C PRO A 76 -43.41 31.17 8.77
N GLU A 77 -43.06 31.50 7.54
CA GLU A 77 -43.59 30.86 6.33
C GLU A 77 -43.08 29.44 6.10
N PHE A 78 -42.14 28.93 6.91
CA PHE A 78 -41.62 27.55 6.83
C PHE A 78 -42.29 26.62 7.85
N ILE A 79 -43.13 27.16 8.74
CA ILE A 79 -43.79 26.39 9.80
C ILE A 79 -44.64 25.28 9.17
N GLY A 80 -44.51 24.07 9.70
CA GLY A 80 -45.19 22.88 9.22
C GLY A 80 -44.47 22.15 8.07
N GLU A 81 -43.37 22.68 7.55
CA GLU A 81 -42.56 22.04 6.50
C GLU A 81 -41.29 21.39 7.07
N GLU A 82 -40.71 20.49 6.29
CA GLU A 82 -39.35 19.98 6.53
C GLU A 82 -38.34 21.10 6.23
N VAL A 83 -37.44 21.35 7.19
CA VAL A 83 -36.44 22.43 7.12
C VAL A 83 -35.04 21.87 7.30
N GLY A 84 -34.12 22.40 6.49
CA GLY A 84 -32.68 22.19 6.65
C GLY A 84 -31.89 23.41 6.22
N VAL A 85 -30.58 23.25 6.05
CA VAL A 85 -29.69 24.30 5.55
C VAL A 85 -28.83 23.83 4.38
N LEU A 86 -28.51 24.77 3.50
CA LEU A 86 -27.52 24.61 2.43
C LEU A 86 -26.27 25.40 2.78
N ILE A 87 -25.13 24.71 2.85
CA ILE A 87 -23.84 25.28 3.22
C ILE A 87 -22.82 24.90 2.16
N ASP A 88 -22.15 25.89 1.57
CA ASP A 88 -20.99 25.69 0.71
C ASP A 88 -19.88 26.68 1.11
N VAL A 89 -18.80 26.15 1.68
CA VAL A 89 -17.61 26.91 2.09
C VAL A 89 -16.47 26.80 1.07
N GLU A 90 -16.75 26.26 -0.12
CA GLU A 90 -15.79 26.00 -1.20
C GLU A 90 -14.67 25.01 -0.83
N GLY A 91 -14.75 24.38 0.33
CA GLY A 91 -13.84 23.34 0.80
C GLY A 91 -14.59 22.26 1.57
N GLU A 92 -13.84 21.32 2.15
CA GLU A 92 -14.38 20.25 2.97
C GLU A 92 -14.84 20.79 4.33
N ALA A 93 -15.95 20.25 4.84
CA ALA A 93 -16.47 20.65 6.14
C ALA A 93 -17.12 19.51 6.90
N CYS A 94 -17.30 19.70 8.20
CA CYS A 94 -18.02 18.78 9.07
C CYS A 94 -18.86 19.57 10.07
N VAL A 95 -20.15 19.28 10.12
CA VAL A 95 -21.02 19.81 11.18
C VAL A 95 -20.75 19.03 12.44
N TRP A 96 -20.58 19.74 13.56
CA TRP A 96 -20.40 19.15 14.88
C TRP A 96 -21.68 19.31 15.70
N LYS A 97 -21.95 18.31 16.52
CA LYS A 97 -23.07 18.30 17.46
C LYS A 97 -22.59 17.69 18.77
N ASP A 98 -22.90 18.36 19.87
CA ASP A 98 -22.58 17.91 21.24
C ASP A 98 -21.09 17.58 21.49
N GLY A 99 -20.19 18.20 20.73
CA GLY A 99 -18.74 17.98 20.86
C GLY A 99 -18.16 16.86 19.99
N SER A 100 -18.95 16.28 19.08
CA SER A 100 -18.51 15.24 18.16
C SER A 100 -18.87 15.58 16.69
N PRO A 101 -18.09 15.12 15.70
CA PRO A 101 -18.48 15.14 14.29
C PRO A 101 -19.85 14.50 14.07
N TRP A 102 -20.75 15.17 13.35
CA TRP A 102 -22.12 14.73 13.13
C TRP A 102 -22.43 14.41 11.67
N VAL A 103 -22.08 15.29 10.74
CA VAL A 103 -22.24 15.02 9.29
C VAL A 103 -21.23 15.81 8.47
N GLY A 104 -20.62 15.13 7.50
CA GLY A 104 -19.64 15.71 6.57
C GLY A 104 -20.32 16.44 5.41
N LEU A 105 -19.64 17.49 4.95
CA LEU A 105 -20.01 18.29 3.78
C LEU A 105 -18.84 18.28 2.79
N THR A 106 -19.16 17.95 1.54
CA THR A 106 -18.25 17.78 0.39
C THR A 106 -18.99 18.33 -0.82
N ASN A 107 -18.83 19.62 -1.09
CA ASN A 107 -19.79 20.36 -1.93
C ASN A 107 -19.64 20.07 -3.43
N LYS A 108 -18.40 19.85 -3.91
CA LYS A 108 -18.09 19.62 -5.33
C LYS A 108 -17.43 18.27 -5.55
N ILE A 109 -18.01 17.49 -6.45
CA ILE A 109 -17.46 16.21 -6.92
C ILE A 109 -17.45 16.29 -8.44
N HIS A 110 -16.27 16.48 -9.02
CA HIS A 110 -16.13 16.87 -10.43
C HIS A 110 -16.63 15.79 -11.41
N TRP A 111 -16.67 14.52 -11.01
CA TRP A 111 -17.17 13.42 -11.83
C TRP A 111 -18.66 13.11 -11.61
N ASN A 112 -19.26 13.59 -10.51
CA ASN A 112 -20.69 13.40 -10.22
C ASN A 112 -21.26 14.51 -9.32
N LEU A 113 -21.69 15.61 -9.93
CA LEU A 113 -22.26 16.78 -9.24
C LEU A 113 -23.52 16.46 -8.40
N TRP A 114 -24.19 15.34 -8.67
CA TRP A 114 -25.40 14.92 -7.94
C TRP A 114 -25.11 14.31 -6.58
N SER A 115 -23.86 13.88 -6.36
CA SER A 115 -23.43 13.24 -5.13
C SER A 115 -22.84 14.23 -4.11
N GLY A 116 -22.81 15.53 -4.43
CA GLY A 116 -22.34 16.57 -3.53
C GLY A 116 -23.14 16.64 -2.22
N LYS A 117 -22.44 16.86 -1.12
CA LYS A 117 -22.96 16.92 0.25
C LYS A 117 -22.88 18.34 0.78
N TYR A 118 -23.94 19.11 0.58
CA TYR A 118 -24.05 20.50 1.03
C TYR A 118 -25.35 20.77 1.82
N PHE A 119 -26.19 19.75 2.02
CA PHE A 119 -27.46 19.84 2.72
C PHE A 119 -27.42 19.15 4.09
N VAL A 120 -27.84 19.88 5.12
CA VAL A 120 -27.96 19.41 6.50
C VAL A 120 -29.45 19.44 6.92
N PRO A 121 -30.09 18.29 7.16
CA PRO A 121 -31.46 18.26 7.66
C PRO A 121 -31.51 18.71 9.12
N LEU A 122 -32.51 19.52 9.51
CA LEU A 122 -32.65 20.03 10.88
C LEU A 122 -33.98 19.62 11.54
N PHE A 123 -35.10 19.88 10.87
CA PHE A 123 -36.43 19.67 11.42
C PHE A 123 -37.32 18.94 10.41
N ASP A 124 -37.91 17.81 10.80
CA ASP A 124 -38.92 17.13 9.98
C ASP A 124 -40.20 17.96 9.83
N VAL A 125 -40.55 18.71 10.88
CA VAL A 125 -41.68 19.64 10.92
C VAL A 125 -41.27 20.86 11.73
N ALA A 126 -41.03 21.98 11.06
CA ALA A 126 -40.61 23.21 11.72
C ALA A 126 -41.75 23.87 12.52
N LYS A 127 -41.39 24.47 13.66
CA LYS A 127 -42.27 25.16 14.60
C LYS A 127 -41.84 26.62 14.76
N THR A 128 -42.75 27.44 15.28
CA THR A 128 -42.47 28.84 15.59
C THR A 128 -41.33 28.95 16.60
N GLY A 129 -40.31 29.73 16.26
CA GLY A 129 -39.18 30.00 17.15
C GLY A 129 -38.09 28.92 17.12
N ASP A 130 -38.17 27.93 16.22
CA ASP A 130 -37.08 26.99 16.03
C ASP A 130 -35.80 27.75 15.61
N GLU A 131 -34.72 27.53 16.35
CA GLU A 131 -33.44 28.19 16.12
C GLU A 131 -32.47 27.26 15.38
N VAL A 132 -31.78 27.81 14.39
CA VAL A 132 -30.63 27.17 13.75
C VAL A 132 -29.39 27.67 14.46
N ASN A 133 -28.62 26.75 15.03
CA ASN A 133 -27.32 27.03 15.66
C ASN A 133 -26.38 25.87 15.35
N LEU A 134 -25.56 26.02 14.31
CA LEU A 134 -24.62 24.98 13.85
C LEU A 134 -23.19 25.46 14.01
N LEU A 135 -22.36 24.57 14.53
CA LEU A 135 -20.92 24.73 14.55
C LEU A 135 -20.31 23.78 13.52
N VAL A 136 -19.51 24.32 12.60
CA VAL A 136 -19.01 23.59 11.44
C VAL A 136 -17.50 23.75 11.35
N GLU A 137 -16.78 22.65 11.47
CA GLU A 137 -15.34 22.60 11.21
C GLU A 137 -15.10 22.62 9.70
N THR A 138 -14.15 23.42 9.22
CA THR A 138 -13.85 23.57 7.79
C THR A 138 -12.37 23.38 7.49
N SER A 139 -12.09 22.96 6.27
CA SER A 139 -10.75 22.86 5.73
C SER A 139 -10.69 23.45 4.34
N ALA A 140 -9.71 24.32 4.11
CA ALA A 140 -9.49 24.99 2.83
C ALA A 140 -8.75 24.07 1.84
N ASN A 141 -9.39 22.95 1.55
CA ASN A 141 -9.01 21.99 0.52
C ASN A 141 -10.28 21.34 -0.02
N GLU A 142 -10.21 20.84 -1.25
CA GLU A 142 -11.24 20.02 -1.86
C GLU A 142 -11.04 18.54 -1.47
N LEU A 143 -11.86 17.67 -2.04
CA LEU A 143 -11.76 16.22 -1.86
C LEU A 143 -10.35 15.68 -2.19
N PHE A 144 -9.69 16.24 -3.21
CA PHE A 144 -8.35 15.85 -3.67
C PHE A 144 -7.25 16.87 -3.37
N GLY A 145 -7.34 17.54 -2.23
CA GLY A 145 -6.35 18.53 -1.79
C GLY A 145 -6.65 19.93 -2.33
N ALA A 146 -5.62 20.76 -2.46
CA ALA A 146 -5.78 22.18 -2.78
C ALA A 146 -5.95 22.45 -4.28
N GLY A 147 -7.19 22.57 -4.75
CA GLY A 147 -7.52 22.83 -6.17
C GLY A 147 -7.66 24.31 -6.56
N THR A 148 -7.86 25.21 -5.59
CA THR A 148 -8.07 26.65 -5.80
C THR A 148 -7.10 27.51 -4.99
N ARG A 149 -6.95 28.79 -5.34
CA ARG A 149 -6.09 29.76 -4.64
C ARG A 149 -6.76 30.42 -3.44
N ASP A 150 -8.08 30.57 -3.47
CA ASP A 150 -8.87 31.27 -2.44
C ASP A 150 -10.16 30.49 -2.19
N TYR A 151 -10.57 30.44 -0.92
CA TYR A 151 -11.80 29.77 -0.48
C TYR A 151 -12.81 30.79 0.04
N HIS A 152 -14.06 30.68 -0.42
CA HIS A 152 -15.14 31.60 -0.11
C HIS A 152 -16.34 30.89 0.49
N LEU A 153 -17.15 31.63 1.27
CA LEU A 153 -18.48 31.16 1.62
C LEU A 153 -19.39 31.33 0.39
N LYS A 154 -19.69 30.25 -0.34
CA LYS A 154 -20.52 30.29 -1.56
C LYS A 154 -22.01 30.13 -1.28
N GLN A 155 -22.39 29.45 -0.20
CA GLN A 155 -23.79 29.25 0.14
C GLN A 155 -23.99 29.17 1.66
N ALA A 156 -25.04 29.84 2.15
CA ALA A 156 -25.53 29.79 3.52
C ALA A 156 -27.02 30.16 3.52
N GLU A 157 -27.91 29.18 3.46
CA GLU A 157 -29.35 29.40 3.32
C GLU A 157 -30.14 28.42 4.21
N ILE A 158 -31.20 28.89 4.89
CA ILE A 158 -32.23 28.01 5.47
C ILE A 158 -33.20 27.66 4.35
N VAL A 159 -33.54 26.38 4.17
CA VAL A 159 -34.42 25.95 3.09
C VAL A 159 -35.51 25.01 3.55
N THR A 160 -36.67 25.08 2.88
CA THR A 160 -37.68 24.01 2.97
C THR A 160 -37.49 22.97 1.88
N VAL A 161 -37.84 21.72 2.17
CA VAL A 161 -37.61 20.58 1.28
C VAL A 161 -38.93 20.07 0.70
N ASN A 162 -39.01 19.99 -0.63
CA ASN A 162 -40.08 19.27 -1.31
C ASN A 162 -39.66 17.82 -1.54
N ARG A 163 -40.07 16.92 -0.62
CA ARG A 163 -39.75 15.48 -0.67
C ARG A 163 -40.28 14.82 -1.94
N ASP A 164 -41.50 15.16 -2.34
CA ASP A 164 -42.15 14.52 -3.49
C ASP A 164 -41.47 14.90 -4.81
N LEU A 165 -41.12 16.18 -4.97
CA LEU A 165 -40.34 16.64 -6.13
C LEU A 165 -38.95 15.99 -6.14
N ARG A 166 -38.28 15.91 -4.98
CA ARG A 166 -36.99 15.23 -4.88
C ARG A 166 -37.09 13.78 -5.35
N ASN A 167 -38.07 13.04 -4.84
CA ASN A 167 -38.31 11.64 -5.20
C ASN A 167 -38.63 11.49 -6.69
N LEU A 168 -39.47 12.37 -7.24
CA LEU A 168 -39.83 12.36 -8.65
C LEU A 168 -38.60 12.56 -9.54
N ILE A 169 -37.71 13.49 -9.19
CA ILE A 169 -36.50 13.73 -9.98
C ILE A 169 -35.53 12.55 -9.91
N ILE A 170 -35.41 11.89 -8.76
CA ILE A 170 -34.60 10.66 -8.64
C ILE A 170 -35.20 9.53 -9.47
N ASP A 171 -36.52 9.35 -9.46
CA ASP A 171 -37.22 8.37 -10.30
C ASP A 171 -36.96 8.62 -11.79
N PHE A 172 -37.14 9.88 -12.23
CA PHE A 172 -36.86 10.31 -13.59
C PHE A 172 -35.42 10.01 -13.99
N ARG A 173 -34.46 10.34 -13.12
CA ARG A 173 -33.04 10.13 -13.41
C ARG A 173 -32.68 8.64 -13.46
N THR A 174 -33.24 7.82 -12.57
CA THR A 174 -33.05 6.36 -12.56
C THR A 174 -33.59 5.76 -13.86
N LEU A 175 -34.85 6.03 -14.19
CA LEU A 175 -35.50 5.51 -15.39
C LEU A 175 -34.83 6.02 -16.66
N PHE A 176 -34.42 7.29 -16.70
CA PHE A 176 -33.73 7.87 -17.85
C PHE A 176 -32.35 7.23 -18.06
N SER A 177 -31.55 7.06 -17.00
CA SER A 177 -30.27 6.34 -17.09
C SER A 177 -30.47 4.91 -17.57
N LEU A 178 -31.49 4.20 -17.08
CA LEU A 178 -31.84 2.89 -17.62
C LEU A 178 -32.11 2.94 -19.13
N THR A 179 -32.85 3.95 -19.62
CA THR A 179 -33.05 4.08 -21.07
C THR A 179 -31.75 4.26 -21.84
N GLU A 180 -30.74 4.93 -21.29
CA GLU A 180 -29.45 5.14 -21.98
C GLU A 180 -28.70 3.81 -22.24
N ALA A 181 -28.86 2.82 -21.36
CA ALA A 181 -28.22 1.50 -21.51
C ALA A 181 -29.05 0.48 -22.30
N LEU A 182 -30.38 0.64 -22.36
CA LEU A 182 -31.26 -0.29 -23.08
C LEU A 182 -31.13 -0.14 -24.60
N GLU A 183 -31.19 -1.27 -25.29
CA GLU A 183 -31.15 -1.33 -26.76
C GLU A 183 -32.16 -0.37 -27.41
N ASN A 184 -31.71 0.26 -28.49
CA ASN A 184 -32.53 1.18 -29.28
C ASN A 184 -33.82 0.47 -29.72
N ARG A 185 -34.94 1.17 -29.55
CA ARG A 185 -36.30 0.68 -29.89
C ARG A 185 -36.78 -0.56 -29.12
N SER A 186 -36.07 -1.05 -28.10
CA SER A 186 -36.58 -2.10 -27.22
C SER A 186 -37.90 -1.68 -26.55
N VAL A 187 -38.81 -2.63 -26.32
CA VAL A 187 -40.15 -2.36 -25.77
C VAL A 187 -40.07 -1.64 -24.42
N ARG A 188 -39.15 -2.07 -23.55
CA ARG A 188 -38.92 -1.47 -22.24
C ARG A 188 -38.50 -0.01 -22.35
N ARG A 189 -37.49 0.28 -23.18
CA ARG A 189 -37.04 1.66 -23.47
C ARG A 189 -38.19 2.55 -23.93
N GLN A 190 -39.00 2.07 -24.88
CA GLN A 190 -40.14 2.84 -25.41
C GLN A 190 -41.18 3.14 -24.33
N LYS A 191 -41.52 2.15 -23.49
CA LYS A 191 -42.48 2.31 -22.40
C LYS A 191 -41.98 3.32 -21.36
N ILE A 192 -40.69 3.27 -21.01
CA ILE A 192 -40.09 4.23 -20.08
C ILE A 192 -40.12 5.64 -20.67
N LEU A 193 -39.61 5.85 -21.90
CA LEU A 193 -39.60 7.17 -22.52
C LEU A 193 -41.02 7.76 -22.64
N ARG A 194 -41.99 6.92 -23.01
CA ARG A 194 -43.39 7.34 -23.09
C ARG A 194 -43.95 7.69 -21.72
N GLY A 195 -43.74 6.85 -20.71
CA GLY A 195 -44.25 7.09 -19.36
C GLY A 195 -43.60 8.30 -18.70
N LEU A 196 -42.29 8.53 -18.86
CA LEU A 196 -41.63 9.77 -18.43
C LEU A 196 -42.24 10.99 -19.12
N ASN A 197 -42.53 10.90 -20.42
CA ASN A 197 -43.24 11.95 -21.13
C ASN A 197 -44.65 12.21 -20.61
N ASP A 198 -45.40 11.16 -20.31
CA ASP A 198 -46.75 11.28 -19.75
C ASP A 198 -46.71 11.88 -18.33
N ALA A 199 -45.72 11.50 -17.51
CA ALA A 199 -45.48 12.11 -16.21
C ALA A 199 -45.15 13.61 -16.32
N MET A 200 -44.34 14.03 -17.29
CA MET A 200 -44.07 15.45 -17.55
C MET A 200 -45.31 16.22 -18.02
N ASN A 201 -46.22 15.57 -18.77
CA ASN A 201 -47.45 16.22 -19.22
C ASN A 201 -48.38 16.56 -18.04
N LEU A 202 -48.34 15.76 -16.96
CA LEU A 202 -49.15 15.95 -15.76
C LEU A 202 -48.50 16.86 -14.72
N PHE A 203 -47.17 17.05 -14.78
CA PHE A 203 -46.41 17.79 -13.76
C PHE A 203 -47.02 19.17 -13.43
N GLY A 204 -47.51 19.90 -14.44
CA GLY A 204 -48.31 21.12 -14.24
C GLY A 204 -47.65 22.16 -13.34
N ASP A 205 -46.36 22.42 -13.57
CA ASP A 205 -45.49 23.31 -12.77
C ASP A 205 -45.43 22.96 -11.26
N GLY A 206 -45.61 21.69 -10.93
CA GLY A 206 -45.53 21.16 -9.56
C GLY A 206 -46.88 20.74 -8.98
N ASN A 207 -48.00 21.14 -9.59
CA ASN A 207 -49.34 20.79 -9.08
C ASN A 207 -49.68 19.30 -9.27
N GLY A 208 -49.11 18.64 -10.27
CA GLY A 208 -49.37 17.23 -10.57
C GLY A 208 -48.25 16.29 -10.17
N ILE A 209 -47.42 16.65 -9.17
CA ILE A 209 -46.30 15.80 -8.72
C ILE A 209 -46.78 14.40 -8.30
N GLU A 210 -47.91 14.29 -7.59
CA GLU A 210 -48.45 13.01 -7.14
C GLU A 210 -48.85 12.09 -8.32
N ASP A 211 -49.46 12.68 -9.36
CA ASP A 211 -49.81 11.97 -10.59
C ASP A 211 -48.55 11.53 -11.36
N SER A 212 -47.55 12.42 -11.47
CA SER A 212 -46.26 12.10 -12.09
C SER A 212 -45.55 10.96 -11.34
N LEU A 213 -45.54 10.99 -10.00
CA LEU A 213 -44.97 9.95 -9.14
C LEU A 213 -45.70 8.61 -9.31
N THR A 214 -47.02 8.63 -9.44
CA THR A 214 -47.80 7.41 -9.70
C THR A 214 -47.38 6.74 -11.00
N ILE A 215 -47.07 7.51 -12.04
CA ILE A 215 -46.56 6.99 -13.32
C ILE A 215 -45.14 6.43 -13.16
N THR A 216 -44.23 7.18 -12.54
CA THR A 216 -42.83 6.72 -12.39
C THR A 216 -42.75 5.47 -11.50
N LYS A 217 -43.53 5.41 -10.43
CA LYS A 217 -43.62 4.25 -9.55
C LYS A 217 -44.07 2.99 -10.31
N LYS A 218 -45.11 3.09 -11.14
CA LYS A 218 -45.56 1.96 -11.99
C LYS A 218 -44.48 1.50 -12.98
N LEU A 219 -43.64 2.41 -13.47
CA LEU A 219 -42.50 2.04 -14.32
C LEU A 219 -41.44 1.30 -13.50
N LEU A 220 -41.12 1.78 -12.30
CA LEU A 220 -40.11 1.20 -11.41
C LEU A 220 -40.51 -0.18 -10.84
N GLU A 221 -41.80 -0.43 -10.59
CA GLU A 221 -42.32 -1.69 -10.01
C GLU A 221 -42.24 -2.91 -10.94
N ASN A 222 -41.86 -2.73 -12.22
CA ASN A 222 -41.71 -3.89 -13.12
C ASN A 222 -40.48 -4.72 -12.69
N PRO A 223 -40.64 -6.02 -12.44
CA PRO A 223 -39.59 -6.85 -11.84
C PRO A 223 -38.42 -7.10 -12.78
N ALA A 224 -37.22 -7.26 -12.22
CA ALA A 224 -36.05 -7.72 -12.97
C ALA A 224 -36.32 -9.09 -13.61
N ASN A 225 -35.64 -9.36 -14.74
CA ASN A 225 -35.74 -10.67 -15.39
C ASN A 225 -35.38 -11.79 -14.41
N ALA A 226 -36.00 -12.96 -14.56
CA ALA A 226 -35.73 -14.09 -13.68
C ALA A 226 -34.25 -14.50 -13.68
N SER A 227 -33.59 -14.37 -14.84
CA SER A 227 -32.17 -14.64 -15.07
C SER A 227 -31.25 -13.45 -14.77
N ALA A 228 -31.78 -12.32 -14.27
CA ALA A 228 -30.94 -11.17 -13.93
C ALA A 228 -30.05 -11.50 -12.74
N ILE A 229 -28.76 -11.22 -12.87
CA ILE A 229 -27.78 -11.41 -11.80
C ILE A 229 -28.00 -10.39 -10.68
N THR A 230 -27.45 -10.67 -9.50
CA THR A 230 -27.55 -9.80 -8.32
C THR A 230 -26.22 -9.13 -8.00
N ALA A 231 -26.21 -7.80 -7.96
CA ALA A 231 -25.12 -6.99 -7.45
C ALA A 231 -25.21 -6.91 -5.91
N TYR A 232 -24.31 -7.60 -5.23
CA TYR A 232 -24.11 -7.49 -3.78
C TYR A 232 -23.37 -6.18 -3.52
N SER A 233 -24.08 -5.19 -3.02
CA SER A 233 -23.64 -3.81 -2.97
C SER A 233 -23.38 -3.37 -1.54
N ILE A 234 -22.17 -2.88 -1.28
CA ILE A 234 -21.80 -2.28 0.00
C ILE A 234 -21.37 -0.83 -0.20
N GLY A 235 -21.84 0.04 0.71
CA GLY A 235 -21.35 1.41 0.79
C GLY A 235 -19.88 1.41 1.18
N HIS A 236 -19.06 2.12 0.43
CA HIS A 236 -17.63 2.14 0.59
C HIS A 236 -17.10 3.57 0.58
N ALA A 237 -16.09 3.86 1.39
CA ALA A 237 -15.35 5.10 1.36
C ALA A 237 -13.87 4.75 1.40
N HIS A 238 -13.28 4.49 0.23
CA HIS A 238 -11.83 4.42 0.14
C HIS A 238 -11.26 5.76 0.62
N LEU A 239 -10.36 5.72 1.60
CA LEU A 239 -9.75 6.91 2.15
C LEU A 239 -8.25 6.69 2.23
N ASP A 240 -7.52 7.43 1.40
CA ASP A 240 -6.08 7.38 1.45
C ASP A 240 -5.57 7.96 2.77
N LEU A 241 -4.76 7.17 3.46
CA LEU A 241 -4.23 7.60 4.77
C LEU A 241 -3.29 8.80 4.63
N ALA A 242 -2.65 8.90 3.46
CA ALA A 242 -1.99 10.10 2.97
C ALA A 242 -1.82 9.95 1.45
N TRP A 243 -2.09 11.02 0.70
CA TRP A 243 -1.89 11.05 -0.76
C TRP A 243 -1.63 12.49 -1.23
N LEU A 244 -2.72 13.20 -1.60
CA LEU A 244 -2.71 14.62 -1.98
C LEU A 244 -2.97 15.55 -0.79
N TRP A 245 -2.96 15.00 0.43
CA TRP A 245 -3.08 15.71 1.70
C TRP A 245 -2.18 15.05 2.77
N PRO A 246 -1.76 15.80 3.80
CA PRO A 246 -0.98 15.25 4.90
C PRO A 246 -1.82 14.35 5.81
N ILE A 247 -1.14 13.51 6.61
CA ILE A 247 -1.78 12.59 7.58
C ILE A 247 -2.74 13.33 8.53
N ARG A 248 -2.37 14.55 8.96
CA ARG A 248 -3.22 15.39 9.83
C ARG A 248 -4.61 15.66 9.25
N GLU A 249 -4.73 15.73 7.92
CA GLU A 249 -6.01 15.97 7.27
C GLU A 249 -6.83 14.68 7.16
N THR A 250 -6.20 13.53 6.95
CA THR A 250 -6.89 12.23 6.95
C THR A 250 -7.61 11.96 8.25
N ARG A 251 -7.02 12.32 9.40
CA ARG A 251 -7.69 12.18 10.71
C ARG A 251 -9.06 12.88 10.73
N ARG A 252 -9.11 14.12 10.21
CA ARG A 252 -10.34 14.91 10.05
C ARG A 252 -11.26 14.33 8.97
N LYS A 253 -10.70 13.87 7.85
CA LYS A 253 -11.43 13.15 6.78
C LYS A 253 -12.15 11.91 7.31
N GLY A 254 -11.48 11.14 8.16
CA GLY A 254 -12.03 9.98 8.84
C GLY A 254 -13.24 10.36 9.69
N GLY A 255 -13.09 11.38 10.56
CA GLY A 255 -14.17 11.86 11.41
C GLY A 255 -15.44 12.21 10.63
N ARG A 256 -15.32 13.03 9.59
CA ARG A 256 -16.48 13.41 8.76
C ARG A 256 -17.05 12.26 7.92
N THR A 257 -16.21 11.33 7.46
CA THR A 257 -16.66 10.16 6.70
C THR A 257 -17.49 9.23 7.58
N PHE A 258 -16.96 8.88 8.75
CA PHE A 258 -17.62 7.96 9.68
C PHE A 258 -18.91 8.58 10.24
N ALA A 259 -18.89 9.85 10.61
CA ALA A 259 -20.08 10.57 11.05
C ALA A 259 -21.19 10.58 9.98
N THR A 260 -20.83 10.83 8.72
CA THR A 260 -21.79 10.80 7.61
C THR A 260 -22.37 9.40 7.39
N ALA A 261 -21.55 8.36 7.45
CA ALA A 261 -22.02 6.98 7.31
C ALA A 261 -23.01 6.62 8.42
N LEU A 262 -22.72 6.96 9.69
CA LEU A 262 -23.65 6.77 10.80
C LEU A 262 -24.96 7.54 10.58
N LYS A 263 -24.87 8.81 10.22
CA LYS A 263 -26.05 9.65 9.97
C LYS A 263 -26.95 9.04 8.89
N TYR A 264 -26.38 8.49 7.82
CA TYR A 264 -27.15 7.88 6.75
C TYR A 264 -27.73 6.52 7.15
N MET A 265 -27.10 5.77 8.05
CA MET A 265 -27.72 4.57 8.60
C MET A 265 -28.95 4.89 9.47
N GLU A 266 -29.01 6.05 10.12
CA GLU A 266 -30.24 6.50 10.80
C GLU A 266 -31.38 6.74 9.81
N GLU A 267 -31.06 7.28 8.63
CA GLU A 267 -32.05 7.67 7.61
C GLU A 267 -32.47 6.50 6.71
N TYR A 268 -31.57 5.54 6.45
CA TYR A 268 -31.75 4.45 5.50
C TYR A 268 -31.55 3.09 6.19
N PRO A 269 -32.62 2.40 6.61
CA PRO A 269 -32.51 1.13 7.35
C PRO A 269 -31.80 0.00 6.60
N GLU A 270 -31.87 0.00 5.26
CA GLU A 270 -31.22 -1.02 4.41
C GLU A 270 -29.74 -0.71 4.13
N TYR A 271 -29.29 0.50 4.44
CA TYR A 271 -27.93 0.93 4.12
C TYR A 271 -26.90 0.15 4.95
N LYS A 272 -25.94 -0.44 4.22
CA LYS A 272 -24.76 -1.10 4.79
C LYS A 272 -23.50 -0.36 4.35
N PHE A 273 -22.54 -0.22 5.27
CA PHE A 273 -21.27 0.43 5.01
C PHE A 273 -20.10 -0.45 5.45
N GLY A 274 -18.98 -0.38 4.74
CA GLY A 274 -17.73 -1.05 5.10
C GLY A 274 -16.53 -0.11 5.08
N ALA A 275 -15.59 -0.34 6.00
CA ALA A 275 -14.30 0.35 6.02
C ALA A 275 -13.16 -0.60 6.46
N SER A 276 -12.01 -0.47 5.79
CA SER A 276 -10.95 -1.48 5.71
C SER A 276 -9.75 -1.30 6.63
N GLN A 277 -9.45 -0.07 7.09
CA GLN A 277 -8.15 0.26 7.70
C GLN A 277 -8.23 0.45 9.23
N PRO A 278 -7.81 -0.52 10.06
CA PRO A 278 -7.62 -0.39 11.51
C PRO A 278 -6.91 0.89 11.96
N GLN A 279 -5.89 1.33 11.23
CA GLN A 279 -5.19 2.59 11.51
C GLN A 279 -6.14 3.80 11.54
N LEU A 280 -7.14 3.83 10.67
CA LEU A 280 -8.16 4.88 10.64
C LEU A 280 -9.07 4.78 11.88
N TYR A 281 -9.56 3.59 12.20
CA TYR A 281 -10.36 3.37 13.42
C TYR A 281 -9.59 3.76 14.69
N GLN A 282 -8.29 3.46 14.76
CA GLN A 282 -7.42 3.87 15.86
C GLN A 282 -7.38 5.40 15.99
N TRP A 283 -7.25 6.14 14.87
CA TRP A 283 -7.31 7.59 14.90
C TRP A 283 -8.69 8.12 15.30
N ILE A 284 -9.78 7.50 14.86
CA ILE A 284 -11.14 7.88 15.31
C ILE A 284 -11.32 7.62 16.81
N LYS A 285 -10.82 6.50 17.33
CA LYS A 285 -10.83 6.19 18.77
C LYS A 285 -10.07 7.24 19.59
N GLU A 286 -8.94 7.73 19.07
CA GLU A 286 -8.11 8.73 19.73
C GLU A 286 -8.70 10.14 19.65
N ASP A 287 -9.16 10.56 18.47
CA ASP A 287 -9.58 11.95 18.22
C ASP A 287 -11.06 12.20 18.50
N TYR A 288 -11.91 11.20 18.28
CA TYR A 288 -13.37 11.30 18.30
C TYR A 288 -14.00 10.12 19.05
N PRO A 289 -13.74 9.96 20.37
CA PRO A 289 -14.15 8.78 21.13
C PRO A 289 -15.67 8.54 21.13
N GLU A 290 -16.49 9.60 21.15
CA GLU A 290 -17.96 9.46 21.07
C GLU A 290 -18.42 8.91 19.71
N LEU A 291 -17.84 9.43 18.61
CA LEU A 291 -18.07 8.90 17.27
C LEU A 291 -17.67 7.43 17.17
N TYR A 292 -16.54 7.07 17.78
CA TYR A 292 -16.04 5.70 17.81
C TYR A 292 -17.00 4.73 18.52
N GLU A 293 -17.59 5.11 19.65
CA GLU A 293 -18.60 4.29 20.33
C GLU A 293 -19.88 4.14 19.47
N GLY A 294 -20.28 5.18 18.73
CA GLY A 294 -21.34 5.08 17.74
C GLY A 294 -21.04 4.05 16.65
N VAL A 295 -19.80 4.01 16.14
CA VAL A 295 -19.34 3.00 15.18
C VAL A 295 -19.39 1.60 15.79
N LYS A 296 -18.89 1.41 17.02
CA LYS A 296 -18.96 0.11 17.71
C LYS A 296 -20.39 -0.40 17.86
N GLN A 297 -21.32 0.50 18.16
CA GLN A 297 -22.73 0.13 18.28
C GLN A 297 -23.31 -0.35 16.95
N VAL A 298 -23.10 0.36 15.84
CA VAL A 298 -23.65 -0.07 14.53
C VAL A 298 -22.96 -1.29 13.93
N VAL A 299 -21.70 -1.55 14.29
CA VAL A 299 -21.02 -2.83 13.99
C VAL A 299 -21.75 -3.97 14.71
N LYS A 300 -22.02 -3.81 16.01
CA LYS A 300 -22.77 -4.79 16.80
C LYS A 300 -24.21 -5.00 16.27
N ASP A 301 -24.84 -3.94 15.77
CA ASP A 301 -26.19 -3.99 15.18
C ASP A 301 -26.21 -4.59 13.76
N GLY A 302 -25.06 -4.96 13.19
CA GLY A 302 -24.98 -5.59 11.88
C GLY A 302 -25.30 -4.64 10.72
N ARG A 303 -24.95 -3.36 10.85
CA ARG A 303 -25.08 -2.35 9.77
C ARG A 303 -23.75 -1.83 9.22
N TRP A 304 -22.65 -2.08 9.94
CA TRP A 304 -21.29 -1.71 9.56
C TRP A 304 -20.37 -2.93 9.51
N GLU A 305 -19.65 -3.09 8.41
CA GLU A 305 -18.66 -4.16 8.22
C GLU A 305 -17.23 -3.65 8.47
N CYS A 306 -16.51 -4.30 9.38
CA CYS A 306 -15.06 -4.17 9.46
C CYS A 306 -14.44 -5.00 8.33
N GLN A 307 -13.65 -4.37 7.45
CA GLN A 307 -13.06 -5.01 6.27
C GLN A 307 -11.53 -5.02 6.35
N GLY A 308 -10.84 -5.58 5.35
CA GLY A 308 -9.42 -5.30 5.08
C GLY A 308 -8.40 -6.28 5.65
N ALA A 309 -8.64 -6.91 6.79
CA ALA A 309 -7.74 -7.87 7.48
C ALA A 309 -6.31 -7.36 7.82
N MET A 310 -5.81 -6.32 7.17
CA MET A 310 -4.50 -5.70 7.35
C MET A 310 -4.62 -4.38 8.13
N TRP A 311 -3.52 -3.91 8.73
CA TRP A 311 -3.49 -2.70 9.56
C TRP A 311 -3.76 -1.41 8.76
N VAL A 312 -3.19 -1.35 7.55
CA VAL A 312 -3.53 -0.37 6.51
C VAL A 312 -3.86 -1.12 5.21
N GLU A 313 -4.03 -0.41 4.09
CA GLU A 313 -4.00 -1.00 2.75
C GLU A 313 -2.58 -0.84 2.18
N PRO A 314 -1.64 -1.77 2.45
CA PRO A 314 -0.23 -1.58 2.15
C PRO A 314 0.08 -1.85 0.67
N ASP A 315 1.20 -1.31 0.21
CA ASP A 315 1.81 -1.82 -1.01
C ASP A 315 2.23 -3.30 -0.84
N MET A 316 1.94 -4.11 -1.85
CA MET A 316 2.08 -5.56 -1.81
C MET A 316 3.32 -6.08 -2.54
N ASN A 317 4.14 -5.19 -3.08
CA ASN A 317 5.36 -5.50 -3.83
C ASN A 317 6.61 -5.16 -3.02
N LEU A 318 6.64 -3.97 -2.42
CA LEU A 318 7.80 -3.37 -1.77
C LEU A 318 7.93 -3.75 -0.29
N ALA A 319 6.81 -4.01 0.41
CA ALA A 319 6.82 -4.44 1.81
C ALA A 319 7.42 -5.85 1.94
N GLY A 320 8.24 -6.07 2.97
CA GLY A 320 8.85 -7.36 3.27
C GLY A 320 7.82 -8.41 3.70
N GLY A 321 8.17 -9.70 3.56
CA GLY A 321 7.26 -10.81 3.88
C GLY A 321 6.78 -10.79 5.34
N GLU A 322 7.68 -10.57 6.29
CA GLU A 322 7.30 -10.45 7.70
C GLU A 322 6.46 -9.19 7.97
N ALA A 323 6.70 -8.09 7.25
CA ALA A 323 5.85 -6.91 7.37
C ALA A 323 4.41 -7.18 6.92
N LEU A 324 4.21 -7.92 5.82
CA LEU A 324 2.88 -8.37 5.37
C LEU A 324 2.20 -9.29 6.39
N VAL A 325 2.96 -10.13 7.10
CA VAL A 325 2.45 -10.87 8.25
C VAL A 325 2.00 -9.91 9.35
N ARG A 326 2.80 -8.89 9.69
CA ARG A 326 2.45 -7.90 10.73
C ARG A 326 1.26 -7.04 10.34
N GLN A 327 1.08 -6.73 9.06
CA GLN A 327 -0.14 -6.09 8.56
C GLN A 327 -1.36 -6.91 8.96
N CYS A 328 -1.40 -8.21 8.62
CA CYS A 328 -2.48 -9.10 9.02
C CYS A 328 -2.60 -9.25 10.54
N PHE A 329 -1.47 -9.38 11.25
CA PHE A 329 -1.44 -9.58 12.69
C PHE A 329 -2.11 -8.43 13.43
N TYR A 330 -1.62 -7.21 13.24
CA TYR A 330 -2.16 -6.05 13.95
C TYR A 330 -3.55 -5.68 13.43
N GLY A 331 -3.83 -5.88 12.14
CA GLY A 331 -5.15 -5.59 11.59
C GLY A 331 -6.25 -6.48 12.15
N LYS A 332 -6.06 -7.80 12.11
CA LYS A 332 -7.02 -8.76 12.68
C LYS A 332 -7.10 -8.66 14.19
N LYS A 333 -5.97 -8.50 14.87
CA LYS A 333 -5.95 -8.29 16.32
C LYS A 333 -6.79 -7.08 16.72
N PHE A 334 -6.66 -5.95 16.01
CA PHE A 334 -7.44 -4.76 16.29
C PHE A 334 -8.96 -5.01 16.15
N PHE A 335 -9.41 -5.60 15.04
CA PHE A 335 -10.83 -5.88 14.85
C PHE A 335 -11.40 -6.90 15.84
N ARG A 336 -10.62 -7.92 16.21
CA ARG A 336 -11.01 -8.87 17.24
C ARG A 336 -11.12 -8.19 18.60
N ASP A 337 -10.09 -7.46 19.02
CA ASP A 337 -10.01 -6.91 20.36
C ASP A 337 -11.01 -5.75 20.57
N GLU A 338 -11.27 -4.94 19.54
CA GLU A 338 -12.15 -3.76 19.63
C GLU A 338 -13.61 -4.02 19.25
N PHE A 339 -13.86 -4.93 18.30
CA PHE A 339 -15.20 -5.17 17.73
C PHE A 339 -15.68 -6.62 17.83
N ASN A 340 -14.85 -7.54 18.34
CA ASN A 340 -15.13 -8.97 18.38
C ASN A 340 -15.48 -9.54 16.98
N GLN A 341 -14.76 -9.07 15.96
CA GLN A 341 -14.92 -9.51 14.56
C GLN A 341 -13.68 -10.28 14.09
N GLU A 342 -13.90 -11.46 13.50
CA GLU A 342 -12.86 -12.27 12.87
C GLU A 342 -12.92 -12.11 11.35
N ILE A 343 -11.98 -11.36 10.79
CA ILE A 343 -11.98 -11.02 9.36
C ILE A 343 -11.24 -12.10 8.54
N ASN A 344 -11.90 -12.68 7.55
CA ASN A 344 -11.33 -13.72 6.67
C ASN A 344 -11.17 -13.29 5.20
N HIS A 345 -11.44 -12.02 4.88
CA HIS A 345 -11.29 -11.47 3.54
C HIS A 345 -10.35 -10.26 3.55
N LEU A 346 -9.39 -10.25 2.63
CA LEU A 346 -8.52 -9.09 2.38
C LEU A 346 -9.20 -8.15 1.38
N TRP A 347 -9.13 -6.85 1.67
CA TRP A 347 -9.76 -5.78 0.90
C TRP A 347 -8.72 -4.77 0.45
N LEU A 348 -8.29 -4.81 -0.81
CA LEU A 348 -7.28 -3.90 -1.38
C LEU A 348 -7.70 -3.42 -2.77
N PRO A 349 -8.65 -2.48 -2.87
CA PRO A 349 -9.13 -2.00 -4.15
C PRO A 349 -8.02 -1.29 -4.96
N ASP A 350 -7.14 -0.52 -4.31
CA ASP A 350 -6.27 0.45 -5.01
C ASP A 350 -4.76 0.13 -5.05
N VAL A 351 -4.34 -1.05 -4.60
CA VAL A 351 -2.90 -1.38 -4.50
C VAL A 351 -2.26 -1.71 -5.85
N PHE A 352 -1.01 -1.28 -6.04
CA PHE A 352 -0.28 -1.30 -7.32
C PHE A 352 0.38 -2.66 -7.65
N GLY A 353 -0.44 -3.71 -7.76
CA GLY A 353 -0.01 -5.07 -8.12
C GLY A 353 0.26 -5.98 -6.91
N TYR A 354 0.34 -7.29 -7.13
CA TYR A 354 0.36 -8.28 -6.04
C TYR A 354 1.38 -9.40 -6.23
N SER A 355 2.23 -9.57 -5.21
CA SER A 355 3.24 -10.62 -5.14
C SER A 355 2.66 -12.04 -5.14
N ALA A 356 3.36 -12.96 -5.82
CA ALA A 356 2.99 -14.37 -5.93
C ALA A 356 3.10 -15.15 -4.60
N ALA A 357 3.67 -14.57 -3.56
CA ALA A 357 3.77 -15.18 -2.22
C ALA A 357 2.51 -15.00 -1.37
N LEU A 358 1.65 -14.05 -1.74
CA LEU A 358 0.50 -13.63 -0.94
C LEU A 358 -0.51 -14.73 -0.64
N PRO A 359 -0.90 -15.64 -1.56
CA PRO A 359 -1.86 -16.70 -1.25
C PRO A 359 -1.50 -17.49 0.02
N GLN A 360 -0.22 -17.84 0.18
CA GLN A 360 0.26 -18.57 1.35
C GLN A 360 0.23 -17.72 2.63
N ILE A 361 0.70 -16.47 2.54
CA ILE A 361 0.71 -15.54 3.68
C ILE A 361 -0.72 -15.32 4.18
N LEU A 362 -1.65 -15.03 3.27
CA LEU A 362 -3.06 -14.78 3.58
C LEU A 362 -3.71 -16.01 4.20
N LYS A 363 -3.57 -17.18 3.57
CA LYS A 363 -4.14 -18.43 4.07
C LYS A 363 -3.65 -18.75 5.48
N LYS A 364 -2.34 -18.62 5.73
CA LYS A 364 -1.75 -18.89 7.06
C LYS A 364 -2.01 -17.77 8.09
N CYS A 365 -2.51 -16.61 7.67
CA CYS A 365 -3.12 -15.57 8.52
C CYS A 365 -4.65 -15.76 8.70
N GLY A 366 -5.23 -16.86 8.22
CA GLY A 366 -6.66 -17.12 8.29
C GLY A 366 -7.48 -16.17 7.42
N VAL A 367 -6.94 -15.78 6.26
CA VAL A 367 -7.62 -15.00 5.22
C VAL A 367 -7.79 -15.89 4.00
N ASP A 368 -9.03 -16.22 3.69
CA ASP A 368 -9.41 -17.18 2.65
C ASP A 368 -9.83 -16.51 1.34
N TYR A 369 -10.21 -15.24 1.42
CA TYR A 369 -10.76 -14.47 0.32
C TYR A 369 -9.92 -13.22 0.04
N PHE A 370 -9.81 -12.86 -1.23
CA PHE A 370 -9.13 -11.64 -1.66
C PHE A 370 -9.99 -10.83 -2.62
N MET A 371 -10.14 -9.53 -2.34
CA MET A 371 -10.82 -8.57 -3.20
C MET A 371 -9.84 -7.48 -3.66
N THR A 372 -9.83 -7.19 -4.97
CA THR A 372 -9.15 -6.01 -5.52
C THR A 372 -9.83 -5.48 -6.78
N GLN A 373 -9.45 -4.28 -7.23
CA GLN A 373 -9.92 -3.67 -8.47
C GLN A 373 -8.78 -3.25 -9.40
N LYS A 374 -7.60 -2.84 -8.87
CA LYS A 374 -6.58 -2.11 -9.66
C LYS A 374 -6.06 -2.83 -10.89
N ILE A 375 -6.08 -4.17 -10.92
CA ILE A 375 -5.67 -4.97 -12.09
C ILE A 375 -6.55 -4.69 -13.33
N SER A 376 -7.76 -4.15 -13.14
CA SER A 376 -8.60 -3.70 -14.26
C SER A 376 -8.04 -2.50 -15.03
N TRP A 377 -7.01 -1.82 -14.50
CA TRP A 377 -6.36 -0.65 -15.10
C TRP A 377 -5.10 -0.98 -15.92
N ASN A 378 -4.83 -2.27 -16.17
CA ASN A 378 -3.74 -2.66 -17.05
C ASN A 378 -3.77 -1.88 -18.39
N GLU A 379 -2.64 -1.29 -18.75
CA GLU A 379 -2.52 -0.47 -19.97
C GLU A 379 -2.70 -1.29 -21.25
N THR A 380 -2.26 -2.55 -21.25
CA THR A 380 -2.16 -3.39 -22.45
C THR A 380 -3.12 -4.57 -22.41
N ASN A 381 -3.07 -5.40 -21.36
CA ASN A 381 -3.83 -6.64 -21.30
C ASN A 381 -5.02 -6.55 -20.33
N LYS A 382 -6.23 -6.75 -20.87
CA LYS A 382 -7.41 -6.98 -20.03
C LYS A 382 -7.27 -8.31 -19.29
N PHE A 383 -7.32 -8.27 -17.95
CA PHE A 383 -7.30 -9.49 -17.15
C PHE A 383 -8.56 -10.34 -17.42
N PRO A 384 -8.42 -11.67 -17.60
CA PRO A 384 -9.50 -12.49 -18.15
C PRO A 384 -10.58 -12.93 -17.14
N HIS A 385 -10.38 -12.72 -15.84
CA HIS A 385 -11.25 -13.29 -14.79
C HIS A 385 -11.67 -12.24 -13.75
N HIS A 386 -12.91 -12.37 -13.27
CA HIS A 386 -13.42 -11.61 -12.13
C HIS A 386 -13.58 -12.49 -10.89
N THR A 387 -13.83 -13.79 -11.03
CA THR A 387 -13.84 -14.73 -9.90
C THR A 387 -12.98 -15.92 -10.25
N PHE A 388 -11.94 -16.19 -9.47
CA PHE A 388 -10.94 -17.21 -9.80
C PHE A 388 -10.19 -17.70 -8.57
N ILE A 389 -9.49 -18.83 -8.73
CA ILE A 389 -8.58 -19.33 -7.70
C ILE A 389 -7.18 -18.78 -7.97
N TRP A 390 -6.65 -17.98 -7.04
CA TRP A 390 -5.30 -17.48 -7.11
C TRP A 390 -4.34 -18.43 -6.39
N LYS A 391 -3.32 -18.89 -7.12
CA LYS A 391 -2.35 -19.88 -6.68
C LYS A 391 -0.95 -19.28 -6.51
N GLY A 392 -0.43 -19.38 -5.29
CA GLY A 392 0.89 -18.87 -4.92
C GLY A 392 2.06 -19.73 -5.43
N ILE A 393 3.29 -19.28 -5.17
CA ILE A 393 4.52 -19.97 -5.58
C ILE A 393 4.68 -21.37 -4.96
N ASP A 394 4.17 -21.56 -3.74
CA ASP A 394 4.17 -22.82 -2.98
C ASP A 394 3.01 -23.74 -3.37
N GLY A 395 2.07 -23.22 -4.16
CA GLY A 395 0.86 -23.92 -4.58
C GLY A 395 -0.35 -23.72 -3.67
N THR A 396 -0.27 -22.88 -2.63
CA THR A 396 -1.46 -22.49 -1.85
C THR A 396 -2.47 -21.77 -2.74
N GLU A 397 -3.76 -22.07 -2.56
CA GLU A 397 -4.86 -21.54 -3.34
C GLU A 397 -5.82 -20.73 -2.45
N ILE A 398 -6.18 -19.52 -2.90
CA ILE A 398 -7.22 -18.67 -2.27
C ILE A 398 -8.25 -18.21 -3.31
N LEU A 399 -9.47 -17.94 -2.87
CA LEU A 399 -10.53 -17.45 -3.76
C LEU A 399 -10.42 -15.94 -3.91
N THR A 400 -10.30 -15.47 -5.14
CA THR A 400 -10.08 -14.07 -5.48
C THR A 400 -11.23 -13.53 -6.31
N HIS A 401 -11.67 -12.31 -5.99
CA HIS A 401 -12.66 -11.57 -6.75
C HIS A 401 -12.16 -10.19 -7.18
N PHE A 402 -12.28 -9.89 -8.48
CA PHE A 402 -12.09 -8.56 -9.05
C PHE A 402 -13.44 -7.93 -9.37
N LEU A 403 -13.60 -6.65 -9.05
CA LEU A 403 -14.86 -5.95 -9.27
C LEU A 403 -15.13 -5.77 -10.79
N PRO A 404 -16.22 -6.32 -11.35
CA PRO A 404 -16.58 -6.13 -12.76
C PRO A 404 -17.03 -4.69 -13.10
N THR A 405 -17.18 -3.87 -12.07
CA THR A 405 -17.39 -2.42 -12.17
C THR A 405 -16.17 -1.70 -12.73
N ASN A 406 -14.97 -2.28 -12.63
CA ASN A 406 -13.68 -1.61 -12.87
C ASN A 406 -13.52 -0.33 -12.03
N ASP A 407 -14.26 -0.23 -10.92
CA ASP A 407 -14.34 0.97 -10.09
C ASP A 407 -14.84 0.57 -8.68
N TYR A 408 -14.27 1.18 -7.64
CA TYR A 408 -14.70 0.99 -6.24
C TYR A 408 -15.41 2.22 -5.66
N ASN A 409 -15.65 3.24 -6.50
CA ASN A 409 -16.36 4.49 -6.23
C ASN A 409 -17.63 4.61 -7.10
N LEU A 410 -18.34 3.49 -7.31
CA LEU A 410 -19.46 3.45 -8.25
C LEU A 410 -20.60 4.42 -7.84
N SER A 411 -21.21 5.07 -8.83
CA SER A 411 -22.33 6.00 -8.61
C SER A 411 -23.69 5.30 -8.55
N ASN A 412 -23.76 3.98 -8.73
CA ASN A 412 -24.99 3.18 -8.82
C ASN A 412 -25.94 3.59 -9.96
N TRP A 413 -25.43 4.18 -11.04
CA TRP A 413 -26.28 4.40 -12.21
C TRP A 413 -26.71 3.05 -12.83
N PRO A 414 -27.97 2.90 -13.29
CA PRO A 414 -28.38 1.71 -14.04
C PRO A 414 -27.46 1.37 -15.21
N THR A 415 -26.97 2.39 -15.92
CA THR A 415 -25.97 2.20 -17.00
C THR A 415 -24.73 1.47 -16.51
N GLN A 416 -24.19 1.86 -15.35
CA GLN A 416 -22.97 1.28 -14.80
C GLN A 416 -23.17 -0.17 -14.35
N LEU A 417 -24.31 -0.49 -13.74
CA LEU A 417 -24.62 -1.87 -13.32
C LEU A 417 -24.79 -2.79 -14.53
N ILE A 418 -25.50 -2.34 -15.57
CA ILE A 418 -25.67 -3.10 -16.82
C ILE A 418 -24.33 -3.34 -17.52
N GLU A 419 -23.46 -2.33 -17.58
CA GLU A 419 -22.11 -2.51 -18.15
C GLU A 419 -21.25 -3.45 -17.29
N SER A 420 -21.43 -3.45 -15.97
CA SER A 420 -20.74 -4.39 -15.07
C SER A 420 -21.20 -5.83 -15.30
N GLU A 421 -22.51 -6.07 -15.46
CA GLU A 421 -23.06 -7.37 -15.83
C GLU A 421 -22.49 -7.88 -17.16
N LYS A 422 -22.47 -7.03 -18.20
CA LYS A 422 -21.87 -7.39 -19.50
C LYS A 422 -20.39 -7.75 -19.41
N ARG A 423 -19.65 -7.14 -18.47
CA ARG A 423 -18.22 -7.39 -18.26
C ARG A 423 -17.94 -8.61 -17.39
N PHE A 424 -18.89 -9.04 -16.55
CA PHE A 424 -18.66 -10.07 -15.55
C PHE A 424 -18.36 -11.43 -16.20
N ALA A 425 -17.08 -11.81 -16.15
CA ALA A 425 -16.54 -12.94 -16.90
C ALA A 425 -16.98 -14.33 -16.39
N GLN A 426 -17.46 -14.42 -15.15
CA GLN A 426 -17.90 -15.68 -14.52
C GLN A 426 -19.43 -15.71 -14.33
N SER A 427 -20.17 -15.02 -15.20
CA SER A 427 -21.65 -15.03 -15.24
C SER A 427 -22.24 -16.39 -15.64
N ASP A 428 -21.43 -17.30 -16.18
CA ASP A 428 -21.81 -18.67 -16.53
C ASP A 428 -21.85 -19.61 -15.31
N VAL A 429 -21.14 -19.27 -14.24
CA VAL A 429 -21.04 -20.08 -13.01
C VAL A 429 -21.51 -19.35 -11.74
N SER A 430 -21.69 -18.03 -11.80
CA SER A 430 -22.18 -17.19 -10.70
C SER A 430 -23.30 -16.27 -11.18
N ASP A 431 -24.42 -16.25 -10.44
CA ASP A 431 -25.53 -15.32 -10.66
C ASP A 431 -25.34 -14.00 -9.90
N GLU A 432 -24.15 -13.76 -9.34
CA GLU A 432 -23.90 -12.72 -8.35
C GLU A 432 -22.49 -12.11 -8.51
N PHE A 433 -22.37 -10.80 -8.32
CA PHE A 433 -21.08 -10.08 -8.27
C PHE A 433 -21.06 -9.03 -7.16
N LEU A 434 -19.87 -8.66 -6.70
CA LEU A 434 -19.68 -7.63 -5.69
C LEU A 434 -19.63 -6.24 -6.32
N ASN A 435 -20.32 -5.29 -5.70
CA ASN A 435 -20.37 -3.88 -6.08
C ASN A 435 -20.00 -3.00 -4.88
N LEU A 436 -19.10 -2.04 -5.12
CA LEU A 436 -18.72 -1.02 -4.15
C LEU A 436 -19.19 0.32 -4.68
N TYR A 437 -19.95 1.04 -3.87
CA TYR A 437 -20.46 2.35 -4.25
C TYR A 437 -20.13 3.38 -3.20
N GLY A 438 -19.86 4.60 -3.65
CA GLY A 438 -19.54 5.70 -2.76
C GLY A 438 -18.71 6.78 -3.43
N ILE A 439 -18.16 7.64 -2.59
CA ILE A 439 -17.18 8.64 -2.96
C ILE A 439 -15.95 8.29 -2.12
N GLY A 440 -14.88 7.88 -2.79
CA GLY A 440 -13.64 7.45 -2.15
C GLY A 440 -12.45 8.27 -2.63
N ASP A 441 -11.27 7.67 -2.51
CA ASP A 441 -9.92 8.23 -2.70
C ASP A 441 -9.64 9.34 -1.66
N GLY A 442 -10.51 10.33 -1.55
CA GLY A 442 -10.51 11.36 -0.50
C GLY A 442 -11.44 11.13 0.68
N GLY A 443 -12.07 9.96 0.81
CA GLY A 443 -13.14 9.69 1.77
C GLY A 443 -14.47 10.34 1.39
N GLY A 444 -15.38 10.44 2.37
CA GLY A 444 -16.73 10.99 2.19
C GLY A 444 -17.80 9.91 2.15
N GLY A 445 -17.58 8.79 1.44
CA GLY A 445 -18.53 7.68 1.35
C GLY A 445 -19.79 8.01 0.55
N PRO A 446 -20.77 7.09 0.48
CA PRO A 446 -21.99 7.26 -0.31
C PRO A 446 -22.74 8.56 -0.02
N SER A 447 -23.36 9.14 -1.05
CA SER A 447 -24.35 10.20 -0.92
C SER A 447 -25.77 9.62 -0.74
N ARG A 448 -26.71 10.42 -0.22
CA ARG A 448 -28.15 10.04 -0.21
C ARG A 448 -28.62 9.61 -1.59
N PHE A 449 -28.20 10.35 -2.62
CA PHE A 449 -28.56 10.06 -3.99
C PHE A 449 -28.12 8.65 -4.44
N GLN A 450 -26.90 8.23 -4.12
CA GLN A 450 -26.40 6.88 -4.45
C GLN A 450 -27.17 5.76 -3.72
N ILE A 451 -27.61 6.00 -2.48
CA ILE A 451 -28.44 5.05 -1.71
C ILE A 451 -29.83 4.95 -2.32
N GLU A 452 -30.44 6.09 -2.66
CA GLU A 452 -31.76 6.18 -3.30
C GLU A 452 -31.81 5.49 -4.67
N LEU A 453 -30.71 5.53 -5.44
CA LEU A 453 -30.58 4.75 -6.67
C LEU A 453 -30.56 3.25 -6.40
N GLY A 454 -29.88 2.79 -5.34
CA GLY A 454 -29.84 1.38 -4.95
C GLY A 454 -31.23 0.85 -4.60
N LEU A 455 -32.00 1.61 -3.80
CA LEU A 455 -33.38 1.28 -3.42
C LEU A 455 -34.30 1.09 -4.64
N ARG A 456 -34.18 1.94 -5.67
CA ARG A 456 -35.00 1.85 -6.89
C ARG A 456 -34.62 0.70 -7.82
N GLN A 457 -33.45 0.10 -7.64
CA GLN A 457 -32.90 -0.92 -8.51
C GLN A 457 -32.91 -2.33 -7.92
N GLN A 458 -33.50 -2.52 -6.74
CA GLN A 458 -33.50 -3.82 -6.06
C GLN A 458 -34.07 -4.94 -6.91
N ASN A 459 -35.09 -4.63 -7.70
CA ASN A 459 -35.76 -5.58 -8.58
C ASN A 459 -36.29 -4.90 -9.85
N LEU A 460 -35.53 -4.00 -10.47
CA LEU A 460 -35.98 -3.21 -11.62
C LEU A 460 -35.77 -3.93 -12.95
N GLU A 461 -36.81 -4.02 -13.78
CA GLU A 461 -36.77 -4.59 -15.14
C GLU A 461 -35.74 -3.87 -16.03
N GLY A 462 -34.70 -4.61 -16.45
CA GLY A 462 -33.68 -4.14 -17.39
C GLY A 462 -32.32 -3.80 -16.76
N THR A 463 -32.16 -4.01 -15.45
CA THR A 463 -30.88 -3.84 -14.73
C THR A 463 -30.61 -5.08 -13.85
N PRO A 464 -29.34 -5.37 -13.48
CA PRO A 464 -29.05 -6.31 -12.41
C PRO A 464 -29.80 -5.97 -11.12
N LYS A 465 -30.18 -6.99 -10.35
CA LYS A 465 -30.84 -6.79 -9.04
C LYS A 465 -29.84 -6.16 -8.07
N PHE A 466 -30.23 -5.07 -7.42
CA PHE A 466 -29.41 -4.44 -6.40
C PHE A 466 -29.70 -5.03 -5.01
N LYS A 467 -28.68 -5.44 -4.26
CA LYS A 467 -28.84 -5.92 -2.89
C LYS A 467 -27.88 -5.18 -1.96
N PHE A 468 -28.40 -4.47 -0.96
CA PHE A 468 -27.55 -3.99 0.13
C PHE A 468 -27.06 -5.19 0.95
N ALA A 469 -25.76 -5.47 0.87
CA ALA A 469 -25.15 -6.66 1.48
C ALA A 469 -23.78 -6.34 2.05
N PHE A 470 -23.32 -7.16 2.99
CA PHE A 470 -21.91 -7.14 3.39
C PHE A 470 -21.05 -7.90 2.39
N ALA A 471 -19.76 -7.59 2.32
CA ALA A 471 -18.83 -8.34 1.50
C ALA A 471 -18.76 -9.80 1.95
N GLN A 472 -18.82 -10.06 3.26
CA GLN A 472 -18.86 -11.41 3.79
C GLN A 472 -20.04 -12.23 3.23
N ASP A 473 -21.24 -11.62 3.13
CA ASP A 473 -22.43 -12.29 2.58
C ASP A 473 -22.19 -12.76 1.14
N TYR A 474 -21.44 -11.98 0.36
CA TYR A 474 -21.04 -12.33 -0.99
C TYR A 474 -20.00 -13.47 -1.01
N PHE A 475 -18.93 -13.36 -0.21
CA PHE A 475 -17.88 -14.38 -0.16
C PHE A 475 -18.38 -15.74 0.34
N ASP A 476 -19.26 -15.75 1.35
CA ASP A 476 -19.91 -16.97 1.86
C ASP A 476 -20.79 -17.65 0.81
N LYS A 477 -21.24 -16.90 -0.20
CA LYS A 477 -22.04 -17.40 -1.30
C LYS A 477 -21.16 -17.90 -2.44
N ILE A 478 -20.19 -17.12 -2.90
CA ILE A 478 -19.32 -17.52 -4.02
C ILE A 478 -18.33 -18.64 -3.64
N SER A 479 -17.97 -18.77 -2.37
CA SER A 479 -17.14 -19.88 -1.87
C SER A 479 -17.80 -21.26 -2.02
N LYS A 480 -19.12 -21.32 -2.24
CA LYS A 480 -19.85 -22.56 -2.52
C LYS A 480 -19.70 -23.04 -3.96
N ILE A 481 -19.16 -22.22 -4.86
CA ILE A 481 -18.81 -22.64 -6.21
C ILE A 481 -17.62 -23.60 -6.11
N SER A 482 -17.75 -24.79 -6.67
CA SER A 482 -16.63 -25.75 -6.68
C SER A 482 -15.40 -25.11 -7.33
N PRO A 483 -14.22 -25.15 -6.69
CA PRO A 483 -12.98 -24.60 -7.26
C PRO A 483 -12.63 -25.15 -8.64
N GLU A 484 -13.09 -26.35 -9.00
CA GLU A 484 -12.90 -26.97 -10.31
C GLU A 484 -13.67 -26.26 -11.44
N ARG A 485 -14.72 -25.51 -11.11
CA ARG A 485 -15.50 -24.70 -12.06
C ARG A 485 -14.92 -23.30 -12.24
N LEU A 486 -13.94 -22.91 -11.42
CA LEU A 486 -13.32 -21.60 -11.49
C LEU A 486 -11.96 -21.67 -12.20
N PRO A 487 -11.59 -20.63 -12.98
CA PRO A 487 -10.26 -20.55 -13.56
C PRO A 487 -9.21 -20.43 -12.46
N LYS A 488 -7.98 -20.89 -12.74
CA LYS A 488 -6.84 -20.79 -11.84
C LYS A 488 -5.78 -19.86 -12.40
N TRP A 489 -5.35 -18.88 -11.61
CA TRP A 489 -4.22 -18.01 -11.94
C TRP A 489 -3.03 -18.37 -11.04
N LYS A 490 -1.89 -18.78 -11.62
CA LYS A 490 -0.68 -19.11 -10.86
C LYS A 490 0.36 -18.01 -11.03
N GLY A 491 0.93 -17.55 -9.91
CA GLY A 491 1.99 -16.54 -9.91
C GLY A 491 1.50 -15.16 -9.50
N GLU A 492 2.25 -14.12 -9.89
CA GLU A 492 1.95 -12.73 -9.52
C GLU A 492 0.71 -12.21 -10.26
N LEU A 493 0.01 -11.27 -9.64
CA LEU A 493 -0.98 -10.43 -10.33
C LEU A 493 -0.28 -9.12 -10.66
N TYR A 494 0.44 -9.13 -11.77
CA TYR A 494 1.25 -8.00 -12.23
C TYR A 494 0.36 -6.88 -12.77
N LEU A 495 0.47 -5.70 -12.17
CA LEU A 495 -0.18 -4.49 -12.67
C LEU A 495 0.66 -3.90 -13.80
N GLU A 496 0.05 -3.78 -14.98
CA GLU A 496 0.71 -3.26 -16.18
C GLU A 496 0.69 -1.72 -16.23
N LEU A 497 0.81 -1.07 -15.08
CA LEU A 497 0.70 0.37 -14.85
C LEU A 497 1.49 0.72 -13.56
N HIS A 498 1.83 2.00 -13.34
CA HIS A 498 2.47 2.50 -12.10
C HIS A 498 3.84 1.86 -11.78
N ARG A 499 4.58 1.41 -12.79
CA ARG A 499 5.88 0.72 -12.62
C ARG A 499 7.00 1.61 -12.06
N GLY A 500 6.84 2.92 -12.21
CA GLY A 500 7.76 3.90 -11.68
C GLY A 500 7.78 4.00 -10.16
N THR A 501 6.72 3.51 -9.51
CA THR A 501 6.60 3.47 -8.05
C THR A 501 7.62 2.57 -7.35
N TYR A 502 8.30 1.68 -8.09
CA TYR A 502 9.39 0.87 -7.55
C TYR A 502 10.63 1.71 -7.20
N THR A 503 10.77 2.91 -7.76
CA THR A 503 12.00 3.72 -7.65
C THR A 503 11.79 5.10 -7.03
N THR A 504 10.72 5.81 -7.39
CA THR A 504 10.42 7.17 -6.90
C THR A 504 10.46 7.24 -5.36
N GLN A 505 10.99 8.31 -4.75
CA GLN A 505 11.12 8.44 -3.29
C GLN A 505 12.02 7.34 -2.70
N ALA A 506 13.22 7.21 -3.25
CA ALA A 506 14.19 6.17 -2.91
C ALA A 506 14.57 6.14 -1.42
N LEU A 507 14.57 7.30 -0.76
CA LEU A 507 14.82 7.40 0.69
C LEU A 507 13.73 6.68 1.51
N MET A 508 12.47 6.76 1.09
CA MET A 508 11.35 6.09 1.75
C MET A 508 11.50 4.57 1.68
N LYS A 509 11.85 4.03 0.49
CA LYS A 509 12.15 2.60 0.29
C LYS A 509 13.31 2.12 1.16
N LYS A 510 14.38 2.93 1.23
CA LYS A 510 15.55 2.64 2.06
C LYS A 510 15.19 2.59 3.54
N HIS A 511 14.46 3.60 4.03
CA HIS A 511 13.99 3.63 5.41
C HIS A 511 13.08 2.43 5.73
N ASN A 512 12.16 2.04 4.84
CA ASN A 512 11.31 0.86 5.03
C ASN A 512 12.16 -0.40 5.26
N ARG A 513 13.08 -0.70 4.35
CA ARG A 513 13.92 -1.90 4.47
C ARG A 513 14.81 -1.86 5.72
N MET A 514 15.34 -0.68 6.07
CA MET A 514 16.10 -0.51 7.31
C MET A 514 15.24 -0.79 8.54
N LEU A 515 14.01 -0.26 8.59
CA LEU A 515 13.09 -0.48 9.71
C LEU A 515 12.74 -1.96 9.86
N GLU A 516 12.35 -2.64 8.77
CA GLU A 516 12.04 -4.08 8.77
C GLU A 516 13.19 -4.92 9.34
N LEU A 517 14.42 -4.68 8.86
CA LEU A 517 15.60 -5.42 9.30
C LEU A 517 15.96 -5.12 10.76
N ARG A 518 15.86 -3.86 11.19
CA ARG A 518 16.15 -3.46 12.57
C ARG A 518 15.09 -3.96 13.55
N LEU A 519 13.83 -3.99 13.16
CA LEU A 519 12.76 -4.59 13.96
C LEU A 519 13.02 -6.09 14.15
N ARG A 520 13.32 -6.82 13.07
CA ARG A 520 13.71 -8.23 13.13
C ARG A 520 14.90 -8.46 14.08
N ASP A 521 15.96 -7.67 13.94
CA ASP A 521 17.15 -7.79 14.80
C ASP A 521 16.81 -7.52 16.28
N ILE A 522 16.03 -6.46 16.56
CA ILE A 522 15.61 -6.09 17.92
C ILE A 522 14.71 -7.16 18.55
N GLU A 523 13.81 -7.76 17.79
CA GLU A 523 12.96 -8.85 18.30
C GLU A 523 13.78 -10.10 18.62
N PHE A 524 14.75 -10.44 17.76
CA PHE A 524 15.68 -11.54 18.04
C PHE A 524 16.47 -11.28 19.32
N PHE A 525 17.13 -10.13 19.46
CA PHE A 525 17.86 -9.82 20.70
C PHE A 525 16.93 -9.67 21.91
N GLY A 526 15.72 -9.18 21.68
CA GLY A 526 14.66 -9.09 22.67
C GLY A 526 14.22 -10.44 23.22
N SER A 527 14.31 -11.51 22.41
CA SER A 527 14.08 -12.89 22.88
C SER A 527 15.17 -13.45 23.79
N LEU A 528 16.33 -12.76 23.89
CA LEU A 528 17.46 -13.16 24.73
C LEU A 528 17.46 -12.48 26.11
N VAL A 529 16.48 -11.62 26.40
CA VAL A 529 16.38 -10.87 27.66
C VAL A 529 14.97 -10.99 28.26
N GLU A 530 14.85 -10.90 29.58
CA GLU A 530 13.55 -10.99 30.26
C GLU A 530 12.68 -9.73 30.05
N ASN A 531 13.30 -8.55 30.01
CA ASN A 531 12.60 -7.26 29.91
C ASN A 531 12.39 -6.82 28.46
N TYR A 532 11.58 -7.56 27.70
CA TYR A 532 11.24 -7.23 26.31
C TYR A 532 10.33 -5.98 26.22
N PRO A 533 10.75 -4.89 25.55
CA PRO A 533 10.00 -3.62 25.49
C PRO A 533 8.87 -3.66 24.46
N LYS A 534 7.91 -4.57 24.66
CA LYS A 534 6.83 -4.92 23.72
C LYS A 534 6.08 -3.70 23.18
N ALA A 535 5.56 -2.85 24.07
CA ALA A 535 4.73 -1.71 23.67
C ALA A 535 5.48 -0.72 22.76
N THR A 536 6.77 -0.48 23.03
CA THR A 536 7.59 0.39 22.18
C THR A 536 7.85 -0.23 20.81
N ILE A 537 8.15 -1.54 20.76
CA ILE A 537 8.36 -2.25 19.49
C ILE A 537 7.06 -2.33 18.68
N GLU A 538 5.93 -2.57 19.33
CA GLU A 538 4.61 -2.54 18.71
C GLU A 538 4.31 -1.19 18.07
N GLN A 539 4.59 -0.08 18.78
CA GLN A 539 4.42 1.26 18.20
C GLN A 539 5.31 1.46 16.98
N VAL A 540 6.59 1.07 17.04
CA VAL A 540 7.49 1.19 15.88
C VAL A 540 7.05 0.31 14.71
N TRP A 541 6.49 -0.88 14.98
CA TRP A 541 5.83 -1.68 13.95
C TRP A 541 4.66 -0.92 13.33
N LYS A 542 3.71 -0.42 14.11
CA LYS A 542 2.56 0.34 13.60
C LYS A 542 2.98 1.56 12.78
N ASP A 543 4.01 2.28 13.22
CA ASP A 543 4.61 3.41 12.48
C ASP A 543 5.21 2.97 11.14
N THR A 544 5.91 1.83 11.13
CA THR A 544 6.47 1.23 9.91
C THR A 544 5.35 0.80 8.95
N LEU A 545 4.32 0.12 9.46
CA LEU A 545 3.19 -0.37 8.69
C LEU A 545 2.33 0.78 8.13
N LEU A 546 2.21 1.89 8.84
CA LEU A 546 1.60 3.12 8.33
C LEU A 546 2.36 3.65 7.11
N ASN A 547 3.70 3.73 7.20
CA ASN A 547 4.53 4.16 6.08
C ASN A 547 4.53 3.18 4.90
N GLN A 548 4.02 1.96 5.08
CA GLN A 548 3.83 0.97 4.01
C GLN A 548 2.53 1.15 3.22
N PHE A 549 1.70 2.13 3.56
CA PHE A 549 0.50 2.48 2.81
C PHE A 549 0.79 2.66 1.30
N HIS A 550 -0.13 2.23 0.44
CA HIS A 550 0.08 2.14 -1.00
C HIS A 550 0.31 3.48 -1.72
N ASP A 551 0.10 4.63 -1.06
CA ASP A 551 0.53 5.93 -1.61
C ASP A 551 1.72 6.59 -0.89
N ILE A 552 2.17 6.02 0.22
CA ILE A 552 3.36 6.48 0.94
C ILE A 552 4.59 5.71 0.46
N LEU A 553 4.62 4.39 0.65
CA LEU A 553 5.79 3.59 0.30
C LEU A 553 6.11 3.63 -1.20
N PRO A 554 5.13 3.59 -2.12
CA PRO A 554 5.39 3.58 -3.56
C PRO A 554 5.83 4.94 -4.13
N GLY A 555 5.81 6.03 -3.36
CA GLY A 555 6.40 7.29 -3.81
C GLY A 555 5.43 8.22 -4.55
N SER A 556 4.13 8.06 -4.33
CA SER A 556 3.02 8.65 -5.08
C SER A 556 2.26 9.78 -4.36
N SER A 557 2.90 10.53 -3.46
CA SER A 557 2.22 11.53 -2.61
C SER A 557 2.82 12.94 -2.77
N ILE A 558 2.18 13.94 -2.16
CA ILE A 558 2.76 15.30 -2.07
C ILE A 558 3.95 15.32 -1.09
N ASN A 559 4.82 16.31 -1.27
CA ASN A 559 6.03 16.50 -0.46
C ASN A 559 5.79 16.49 1.07
N TRP A 560 4.66 17.03 1.54
CA TRP A 560 4.33 17.05 2.97
C TRP A 560 4.23 15.64 3.56
N VAL A 561 3.69 14.69 2.79
CA VAL A 561 3.60 13.29 3.21
C VAL A 561 5.00 12.70 3.40
N TYR A 562 5.94 12.97 2.49
CA TYR A 562 7.31 12.49 2.62
C TYR A 562 8.10 13.16 3.73
N LYS A 563 7.80 14.43 4.05
CA LYS A 563 8.35 15.09 5.24
C LYS A 563 7.91 14.36 6.51
N ASP A 564 6.61 14.12 6.65
CA ASP A 564 6.03 13.41 7.81
C ASP A 564 6.56 11.96 7.91
N ALA A 565 6.49 11.20 6.81
CA ALA A 565 6.89 9.78 6.78
C ALA A 565 8.39 9.57 7.03
N ASN A 566 9.24 10.45 6.48
CA ASN A 566 10.68 10.39 6.75
C ASN A 566 11.03 10.82 8.18
N GLU A 567 10.32 11.80 8.75
CA GLU A 567 10.49 12.16 10.16
C GLU A 567 10.10 10.99 11.07
N LEU A 568 8.95 10.35 10.81
CA LEU A 568 8.49 9.17 11.54
C LEU A 568 9.50 8.02 11.46
N SER A 569 10.03 7.77 10.25
CA SER A 569 11.06 6.74 10.03
C SER A 569 12.34 7.02 10.82
N ARG A 570 12.82 8.28 10.83
CA ARG A 570 14.02 8.67 11.58
C ARG A 570 13.81 8.50 13.09
N LYS A 571 12.65 8.89 13.63
CA LYS A 571 12.30 8.70 15.04
C LYS A 571 12.25 7.22 15.41
N SER A 572 11.63 6.40 14.56
CA SER A 572 11.56 4.95 14.72
C SER A 572 12.94 4.29 14.70
N LEU A 573 13.78 4.63 13.72
CA LEU A 573 15.17 4.14 13.65
C LEU A 573 15.99 4.54 14.88
N ALA A 574 15.86 5.78 15.37
CA ALA A 574 16.52 6.24 16.58
C ALA A 574 16.03 5.48 17.83
N THR A 575 14.73 5.19 17.90
CA THR A 575 14.12 4.39 18.97
C THR A 575 14.70 2.98 18.98
N LEU A 576 14.75 2.30 17.83
CA LEU A 576 15.35 0.97 17.70
C LEU A 576 16.84 0.97 18.04
N ALA A 577 17.59 2.00 17.64
CA ALA A 577 19.00 2.13 18.00
C ALA A 577 19.19 2.23 19.53
N ASN A 578 18.36 3.01 20.21
CA ASN A 578 18.37 3.11 21.67
C ASN A 578 17.98 1.80 22.35
N LEU A 579 16.97 1.09 21.82
CA LEU A 579 16.58 -0.23 22.33
C LEU A 579 17.70 -1.24 22.17
N LYS A 580 18.38 -1.26 21.02
CA LYS A 580 19.55 -2.12 20.79
C LYS A 580 20.62 -1.91 21.87
N THR A 581 20.98 -0.64 22.11
CA THR A 581 21.97 -0.29 23.13
C THR A 581 21.54 -0.80 24.51
N LYS A 582 20.30 -0.58 24.92
CA LYS A 582 19.78 -1.05 26.22
C LYS A 582 19.77 -2.56 26.35
N ILE A 583 19.36 -3.28 25.30
CA ILE A 583 19.37 -4.75 25.27
C ILE A 583 20.81 -5.25 25.40
N PHE A 584 21.75 -4.65 24.68
CA PHE A 584 23.16 -5.04 24.75
C PHE A 584 23.80 -4.71 26.10
N GLU A 585 23.48 -3.56 26.69
CA GLU A 585 23.87 -3.22 28.07
C GLU A 585 23.27 -4.22 29.09
N THR A 586 22.07 -4.74 28.84
CA THR A 586 21.46 -5.78 29.67
C THR A 586 22.19 -7.13 29.53
N LEU A 587 22.60 -7.48 28.31
CA LEU A 587 23.30 -8.74 28.02
C LEU A 587 24.76 -8.74 28.51
N HIS A 588 25.48 -7.62 28.38
CA HIS A 588 26.94 -7.57 28.57
C HIS A 588 27.43 -6.54 29.60
N GLY A 589 26.53 -5.72 30.14
CA GLY A 589 26.89 -4.53 30.91
C GLY A 589 27.34 -3.37 30.02
N LYS A 590 27.53 -2.20 30.64
CA LYS A 590 28.00 -0.99 29.96
C LYS A 590 29.52 -0.93 29.94
N ALA A 591 30.12 -0.98 28.74
CA ALA A 591 31.56 -0.84 28.57
C ALA A 591 32.07 0.54 29.00
N LYS A 592 33.23 0.59 29.67
CA LYS A 592 33.84 1.85 30.16
C LYS A 592 35.08 2.23 29.35
N ASP A 593 35.94 1.25 29.05
CA ASP A 593 37.13 1.42 28.21
C ASP A 593 37.60 0.05 27.71
N ALA A 594 36.82 -0.56 26.81
CA ALA A 594 37.02 -1.93 26.37
C ALA A 594 37.88 -2.03 25.10
N ASN A 595 38.84 -2.97 25.10
CA ASN A 595 39.55 -3.43 23.90
C ASN A 595 38.94 -4.72 23.32
N LYS A 596 37.74 -5.10 23.74
CA LYS A 596 37.10 -6.35 23.33
C LYS A 596 35.75 -6.03 22.71
N TYR A 597 35.42 -6.78 21.65
CA TYR A 597 34.14 -6.69 20.98
C TYR A 597 33.43 -8.03 21.02
N ILE A 598 32.10 -7.97 21.10
CA ILE A 598 31.23 -9.07 20.75
C ILE A 598 30.56 -8.76 19.41
N ILE A 599 30.53 -9.73 18.52
CA ILE A 599 30.04 -9.62 17.15
C ILE A 599 28.92 -10.62 16.98
N TYR A 600 27.74 -10.13 16.67
CA TYR A 600 26.52 -10.89 16.48
C TYR A 600 26.21 -11.09 15.00
N ASN A 601 25.70 -12.30 14.72
CA ASN A 601 25.10 -12.68 13.46
C ASN A 601 23.61 -12.95 13.69
N SER A 602 22.74 -12.19 13.03
CA SER A 602 21.28 -12.36 13.07
C SER A 602 20.71 -13.14 11.86
N LEU A 603 21.57 -13.85 11.11
CA LEU A 603 21.17 -14.70 9.99
C LEU A 603 21.32 -16.19 10.35
N SER A 604 20.61 -17.04 9.61
CA SER A 604 20.43 -18.47 9.91
C SER A 604 21.61 -19.37 9.55
N TRP A 605 22.69 -18.80 9.04
CA TRP A 605 23.89 -19.52 8.60
C TRP A 605 25.15 -18.90 9.21
N ASN A 606 26.20 -19.71 9.29
CA ASN A 606 27.52 -19.25 9.72
C ASN A 606 28.05 -18.24 8.72
N ARG A 607 28.74 -17.21 9.23
CA ARG A 607 29.30 -16.14 8.42
C ARG A 607 30.79 -16.06 8.64
N LYS A 608 31.52 -16.02 7.53
CA LYS A 608 32.93 -15.65 7.50
C LYS A 608 33.04 -14.35 6.71
N GLU A 609 33.32 -13.25 7.40
CA GLU A 609 33.28 -11.92 6.80
C GLU A 609 34.43 -11.03 7.27
N ILE A 610 34.82 -10.10 6.40
CA ILE A 610 35.76 -9.04 6.73
C ILE A 610 34.96 -7.85 7.22
N ILE A 611 35.16 -7.49 8.49
CA ILE A 611 34.58 -6.30 9.10
C ILE A 611 35.67 -5.28 9.39
N SER A 612 35.25 -4.05 9.68
CA SER A 612 36.18 -3.01 10.11
C SER A 612 35.82 -2.48 11.48
N LEU A 613 36.73 -2.70 12.42
CA LEU A 613 36.60 -2.25 13.81
C LEU A 613 37.38 -0.94 13.98
N SER A 614 36.90 -0.05 14.83
CA SER A 614 37.52 1.25 15.05
C SER A 614 37.64 1.56 16.54
N LYS A 615 38.84 1.95 16.98
CA LYS A 615 39.12 2.38 18.37
C LYS A 615 40.00 3.62 18.34
N ASN A 616 39.63 4.67 19.09
CA ASN A 616 40.38 5.93 19.19
C ASN A 616 40.77 6.54 17.83
N GLY A 617 39.90 6.39 16.82
CA GLY A 617 40.16 6.86 15.44
C GLY A 617 41.01 5.92 14.59
N TYR A 618 41.60 4.86 15.14
CA TYR A 618 42.32 3.83 14.40
C TYR A 618 41.34 2.75 13.93
N LYS A 619 41.30 2.53 12.61
CA LYS A 619 40.43 1.56 11.95
C LYS A 619 41.26 0.38 11.46
N VAL A 620 40.87 -0.85 11.80
CA VAL A 620 41.55 -2.09 11.40
C VAL A 620 40.53 -3.04 10.79
N GLU A 621 40.90 -3.66 9.67
CA GLU A 621 40.11 -4.71 9.02
C GLU A 621 40.47 -6.06 9.62
N VAL A 622 39.46 -6.89 9.85
CA VAL A 622 39.66 -8.22 10.42
C VAL A 622 38.64 -9.21 9.87
N GLU A 623 39.12 -10.40 9.56
CA GLU A 623 38.29 -11.55 9.19
C GLU A 623 37.73 -12.20 10.45
N VAL A 624 36.41 -12.36 10.52
CA VAL A 624 35.71 -12.93 11.65
C VAL A 624 34.81 -14.08 11.19
N GLU A 625 34.74 -15.12 12.03
CA GLU A 625 33.80 -16.22 11.85
C GLU A 625 32.77 -16.18 12.97
N VAL A 626 31.51 -16.03 12.59
CA VAL A 626 30.39 -15.85 13.53
C VAL A 626 29.33 -16.91 13.24
N PRO A 627 28.96 -17.75 14.22
CA PRO A 627 27.97 -18.81 14.00
C PRO A 627 26.58 -18.23 13.68
N SER A 628 25.72 -19.06 13.08
CA SER A 628 24.30 -18.75 12.83
C SER A 628 23.57 -18.29 14.10
N MET A 629 22.73 -17.25 13.96
CA MET A 629 21.90 -16.65 15.02
C MET A 629 22.64 -16.63 16.37
N GLY A 630 23.84 -16.06 16.37
CA GLY A 630 24.84 -16.30 17.41
C GLY A 630 25.83 -15.15 17.54
N TYR A 631 26.90 -15.37 18.30
CA TYR A 631 27.97 -14.41 18.46
C TYR A 631 29.36 -15.04 18.45
N ALA A 632 30.36 -14.21 18.17
CA ALA A 632 31.76 -14.47 18.40
C ALA A 632 32.42 -13.26 19.08
N THR A 633 33.53 -13.48 19.78
CA THR A 633 34.24 -12.42 20.49
C THR A 633 35.61 -12.16 19.90
N ILE A 634 36.04 -10.89 19.91
CA ILE A 634 37.37 -10.51 19.43
C ILE A 634 38.04 -9.55 20.42
N ASP A 635 39.37 -9.68 20.54
CA ASP A 635 40.21 -8.82 21.35
C ASP A 635 41.01 -7.92 20.41
N PHE A 636 40.63 -6.64 20.33
CA PHE A 636 41.18 -5.64 19.42
C PHE A 636 42.69 -5.48 19.58
N ALA A 637 43.21 -5.63 20.80
CA ALA A 637 44.65 -5.54 21.08
C ALA A 637 45.47 -6.69 20.46
N LYS A 638 44.80 -7.76 20.01
CA LYS A 638 45.42 -8.92 19.36
C LYS A 638 45.23 -8.94 17.85
N ILE A 639 44.57 -7.93 17.28
CA ILE A 639 44.37 -7.84 15.84
C ILE A 639 45.64 -7.26 15.23
N GLU A 640 46.29 -8.05 14.38
CA GLU A 640 47.38 -7.55 13.53
C GLU A 640 46.78 -6.77 12.35
N PRO A 641 47.29 -5.56 12.04
CA PRO A 641 46.87 -4.84 10.84
C PRO A 641 47.12 -5.69 9.59
N PRO A 642 46.18 -5.71 8.63
CA PRO A 642 46.35 -6.49 7.41
C PRO A 642 47.51 -5.93 6.59
N LYS A 643 48.28 -6.80 5.96
CA LYS A 643 49.44 -6.39 5.14
C LYS A 643 48.97 -5.64 3.90
N VAL A 644 49.66 -4.55 3.58
CA VAL A 644 49.49 -3.87 2.29
C VAL A 644 50.03 -4.77 1.19
N VAL A 645 49.26 -4.90 0.10
CA VAL A 645 49.66 -5.66 -1.10
C VAL A 645 49.66 -4.73 -2.31
N ASP A 646 50.39 -5.09 -3.36
CA ASP A 646 50.49 -4.30 -4.60
C ASP A 646 50.28 -5.21 -5.82
N ILE A 647 49.03 -5.65 -5.99
CA ILE A 647 48.58 -6.60 -7.03
C ILE A 647 47.42 -6.06 -7.88
N CYS A 648 47.03 -4.79 -7.69
CA CYS A 648 45.87 -4.15 -8.29
C CYS A 648 46.28 -2.77 -8.81
N SER A 649 45.49 -2.23 -9.73
CA SER A 649 45.65 -0.88 -10.26
C SER A 649 44.27 -0.23 -10.41
N THR A 650 44.23 1.04 -10.84
CA THR A 650 42.98 1.70 -11.20
C THR A 650 42.25 1.08 -12.39
N SER A 651 42.93 0.23 -13.17
CA SER A 651 42.38 -0.50 -14.33
C SER A 651 42.14 -2.00 -14.08
N LEU A 652 42.60 -2.54 -12.93
CA LEU A 652 42.47 -3.95 -12.57
C LEU A 652 42.33 -4.14 -11.07
N LEU A 653 41.19 -4.70 -10.64
CA LEU A 653 41.03 -5.28 -9.31
C LEU A 653 41.10 -6.81 -9.40
N GLN A 654 41.77 -7.48 -8.47
CA GLN A 654 41.77 -8.93 -8.43
C GLN A 654 42.00 -9.50 -7.03
N ASN A 655 41.47 -10.69 -6.81
CA ASN A 655 41.79 -11.54 -5.66
C ASN A 655 42.07 -12.98 -6.15
N ASP A 656 41.95 -13.95 -5.26
CA ASP A 656 42.12 -15.38 -5.54
C ASP A 656 41.04 -15.97 -6.47
N LEU A 657 39.83 -15.41 -6.50
CA LEU A 657 38.67 -15.99 -7.21
C LEU A 657 38.25 -15.23 -8.47
N VAL A 658 38.47 -13.92 -8.55
CA VAL A 658 38.00 -13.09 -9.65
C VAL A 658 39.02 -12.00 -10.02
N ALA A 659 39.03 -11.60 -11.30
CA ALA A 659 39.71 -10.41 -11.80
C ALA A 659 38.72 -9.51 -12.54
N VAL A 660 38.73 -8.22 -12.23
CA VAL A 660 37.80 -7.21 -12.75
C VAL A 660 38.60 -6.11 -13.45
N LYS A 661 38.36 -5.90 -14.75
CA LYS A 661 39.05 -4.86 -15.53
C LYS A 661 38.12 -3.68 -15.80
N PHE A 662 38.70 -2.49 -15.79
CA PHE A 662 38.00 -1.23 -16.01
C PHE A 662 38.49 -0.53 -17.28
N ALA A 663 37.57 0.08 -18.01
CA ALA A 663 37.90 1.00 -19.10
C ALA A 663 38.21 2.41 -18.58
N ASP A 664 38.73 3.26 -19.47
CA ASP A 664 39.06 4.67 -19.18
C ASP A 664 37.82 5.51 -18.80
N ASP A 665 36.61 5.06 -19.19
CA ASP A 665 35.34 5.69 -18.81
C ASP A 665 34.76 5.16 -17.49
N GLY A 666 35.48 4.26 -16.80
CA GLY A 666 35.11 3.68 -15.51
C GLY A 666 34.21 2.45 -15.59
N THR A 667 33.73 2.07 -16.79
CA THR A 667 32.92 0.86 -16.97
C THR A 667 33.74 -0.41 -16.73
N ILE A 668 33.09 -1.46 -16.24
CA ILE A 668 33.71 -2.78 -16.11
C ILE A 668 33.65 -3.47 -17.47
N THR A 669 34.81 -3.84 -18.02
CA THR A 669 34.91 -4.48 -19.35
C THR A 669 35.10 -5.99 -19.27
N SER A 670 35.53 -6.50 -18.13
CA SER A 670 35.77 -7.93 -17.92
C SER A 670 35.57 -8.25 -16.44
N ILE A 671 34.88 -9.34 -16.18
CA ILE A 671 34.81 -9.99 -14.87
C ILE A 671 35.18 -11.45 -15.14
N PHE A 672 36.44 -11.78 -14.89
CA PHE A 672 36.97 -13.12 -15.14
C PHE A 672 36.92 -13.96 -13.87
N ASP A 673 36.09 -15.01 -13.88
CA ASP A 673 36.04 -16.01 -12.82
C ASP A 673 37.23 -16.96 -12.97
N LYS A 674 38.15 -16.90 -12.00
CA LYS A 674 39.40 -17.68 -12.01
C LYS A 674 39.16 -19.14 -11.67
N GLU A 675 38.08 -19.45 -10.97
CA GLU A 675 37.74 -20.81 -10.55
C GLU A 675 37.19 -21.61 -11.73
N THR A 676 36.22 -21.04 -12.45
CA THR A 676 35.64 -21.66 -13.65
C THR A 676 36.41 -21.32 -14.93
N LYS A 677 37.42 -20.42 -14.84
CA LYS A 677 38.26 -19.93 -15.95
C LYS A 677 37.43 -19.34 -17.09
N ARG A 678 36.40 -18.57 -16.73
CA ARG A 678 35.39 -18.05 -17.65
C ARG A 678 35.35 -16.54 -17.62
N GLU A 679 35.26 -15.93 -18.81
CA GLU A 679 34.82 -14.55 -18.93
C GLU A 679 33.31 -14.50 -18.76
N THR A 680 32.85 -13.63 -17.86
CA THR A 680 31.43 -13.59 -17.46
C THR A 680 30.64 -12.50 -18.17
N LEU A 681 31.30 -11.60 -18.92
CA LEU A 681 30.67 -10.53 -19.69
C LEU A 681 30.85 -10.72 -21.20
N VAL A 682 29.85 -10.34 -21.98
CA VAL A 682 30.00 -10.19 -23.46
C VAL A 682 30.32 -8.75 -23.84
N GLY A 683 29.89 -7.80 -23.00
CA GLY A 683 30.04 -6.37 -23.26
C GLY A 683 30.63 -5.63 -22.08
N TYR A 684 29.78 -5.22 -21.14
CA TYR A 684 30.14 -4.32 -20.05
C TYR A 684 29.34 -4.63 -18.78
N ALA A 685 29.80 -4.12 -17.65
CA ALA A 685 29.04 -3.96 -16.42
C ALA A 685 29.30 -2.59 -15.80
N ASN A 686 28.46 -2.19 -14.83
CA ASN A 686 28.55 -0.89 -14.19
C ASN A 686 28.45 0.30 -15.16
N LYS A 687 27.64 0.17 -16.23
CA LYS A 687 27.41 1.29 -17.16
C LYS A 687 26.29 2.17 -16.63
N LEU A 688 26.65 3.37 -16.16
CA LEU A 688 25.72 4.36 -15.61
C LEU A 688 25.10 5.20 -16.73
N LEU A 689 23.77 5.14 -16.86
CA LEU A 689 22.99 5.76 -17.93
C LEU A 689 21.89 6.66 -17.37
N LEU A 690 21.84 7.90 -17.84
CA LEU A 690 20.81 8.88 -17.51
C LEU A 690 19.79 8.97 -18.64
N TRP A 691 18.60 8.47 -18.36
CA TRP A 691 17.47 8.41 -19.30
C TRP A 691 16.53 9.60 -19.12
N GLU A 692 15.81 9.97 -20.17
CA GLU A 692 14.61 10.80 -20.02
C GLU A 692 13.51 10.04 -19.27
N ASP A 693 12.79 10.75 -18.39
CA ASP A 693 11.70 10.20 -17.60
C ASP A 693 10.50 11.16 -17.63
N LYS A 694 9.73 11.06 -18.72
CA LYS A 694 8.52 11.84 -18.98
C LYS A 694 7.39 10.91 -19.41
N PRO A 695 6.75 10.20 -18.46
CA PRO A 695 5.60 9.37 -18.76
C PRO A 695 4.38 10.22 -19.16
N ASN A 696 3.36 9.57 -19.72
CA ASN A 696 2.21 10.24 -20.34
C ASN A 696 1.24 10.91 -19.34
N ASN A 697 0.93 10.23 -18.22
CA ASN A 697 -0.17 10.63 -17.33
C ASN A 697 0.31 11.02 -15.93
N TRP A 698 1.00 10.10 -15.24
CA TRP A 698 1.37 10.25 -13.83
C TRP A 698 2.88 10.06 -13.64
N GLY A 699 3.62 11.15 -13.53
CA GLY A 699 5.08 11.20 -13.40
C GLY A 699 5.63 10.33 -12.27
N ALA A 700 5.12 10.51 -11.05
CA ALA A 700 5.60 9.79 -9.88
C ALA A 700 5.31 8.28 -9.96
N TRP A 701 4.19 7.89 -10.58
CA TRP A 701 3.74 6.51 -10.66
C TRP A 701 4.32 5.77 -11.85
N ASP A 702 4.29 6.34 -13.04
CA ASP A 702 4.51 5.62 -14.29
C ASP A 702 5.95 5.72 -14.79
N VAL A 703 6.37 4.65 -15.47
CA VAL A 703 7.45 4.68 -16.45
C VAL A 703 6.87 4.03 -17.70
N ASN A 704 6.89 4.73 -18.84
CA ASN A 704 6.40 4.18 -20.10
C ASN A 704 7.56 3.63 -20.95
N HIS A 705 7.33 2.51 -21.63
CA HIS A 705 8.36 1.72 -22.33
C HIS A 705 9.18 2.49 -23.38
N PHE A 706 8.62 3.57 -23.95
CA PHE A 706 9.25 4.37 -25.01
C PHE A 706 10.45 5.19 -24.53
N TYR A 707 10.71 5.31 -23.22
CA TYR A 707 11.94 5.97 -22.74
C TYR A 707 13.20 5.31 -23.34
N ARG A 708 13.12 4.01 -23.65
CA ARG A 708 14.19 3.21 -24.27
C ARG A 708 14.42 3.49 -25.75
N GLU A 709 13.48 4.21 -26.40
CA GLU A 709 13.63 4.71 -27.77
C GLU A 709 14.43 6.02 -27.80
N THR A 710 14.66 6.64 -26.64
CA THR A 710 15.53 7.80 -26.49
C THR A 710 17.00 7.36 -26.32
N THR A 711 17.94 8.28 -26.55
CA THR A 711 19.36 8.04 -26.29
C THR A 711 19.72 8.52 -24.89
N PRO A 712 20.20 7.66 -23.98
CA PRO A 712 20.63 8.08 -22.65
C PRO A 712 21.98 8.80 -22.71
N GLU A 713 22.24 9.66 -21.72
CA GLU A 713 23.56 10.19 -21.44
C GLU A 713 24.34 9.18 -20.58
N GLN A 714 25.53 8.78 -21.01
CA GLN A 714 26.42 7.97 -20.18
C GLN A 714 27.21 8.86 -19.21
N ALA A 715 27.30 8.44 -17.95
CA ALA A 715 28.10 9.14 -16.95
C ALA A 715 29.58 9.18 -17.35
N LYS A 716 30.23 10.32 -17.14
CA LYS A 716 31.64 10.55 -17.48
C LYS A 716 32.51 10.41 -16.24
N LEU A 717 33.50 9.53 -16.29
CA LEU A 717 34.51 9.41 -15.24
C LEU A 717 35.39 10.67 -15.19
N ILE A 718 35.56 11.23 -13.99
CA ILE A 718 36.46 12.35 -13.71
C ILE A 718 37.82 11.84 -13.23
N TYR A 719 37.81 10.95 -12.23
CA TYR A 719 39.02 10.33 -11.72
C TYR A 719 38.72 8.98 -11.07
N SER A 720 39.78 8.16 -11.00
CA SER A 720 39.80 6.84 -10.38
C SER A 720 41.04 6.73 -9.49
N GLU A 721 40.88 6.26 -8.25
CA GLU A 721 41.97 6.10 -7.29
C GLU A 721 41.80 4.84 -6.45
N LEU A 722 42.91 4.14 -6.14
CA LEU A 722 42.90 3.07 -5.14
C LEU A 722 42.97 3.69 -3.74
N ILE A 723 41.92 3.52 -2.93
CA ILE A 723 41.89 4.05 -1.55
C ILE A 723 42.59 3.09 -0.58
N SER A 724 42.41 1.79 -0.77
CA SER A 724 42.94 0.77 0.14
C SER A 724 43.31 -0.47 -0.65
N GLN A 725 44.44 -1.06 -0.30
CA GLN A 725 44.86 -2.34 -0.83
C GLN A 725 45.57 -3.15 0.25
N THR A 726 44.84 -4.09 0.82
CA THR A 726 45.32 -4.98 1.86
C THR A 726 45.18 -6.44 1.40
N GLU A 727 45.82 -7.36 2.12
CA GLU A 727 45.64 -8.79 1.88
C GLU A 727 44.20 -9.28 2.14
N LEU A 728 43.36 -8.47 2.80
CA LEU A 728 41.96 -8.77 3.07
C LEU A 728 41.01 -8.16 2.03
N GLN A 729 41.25 -6.93 1.57
CA GLN A 729 40.39 -6.33 0.55
C GLN A 729 41.10 -5.21 -0.22
N THR A 730 40.57 -4.92 -1.41
CA THR A 730 40.95 -3.75 -2.21
C THR A 730 39.73 -2.88 -2.46
N ILE A 731 39.91 -1.56 -2.39
CA ILE A 731 38.87 -0.55 -2.64
C ILE A 731 39.33 0.41 -3.72
N LEU A 732 38.61 0.41 -4.85
CA LEU A 732 38.73 1.39 -5.91
C LEU A 732 37.66 2.46 -5.75
N LYS A 733 38.04 3.72 -5.83
CA LYS A 733 37.12 4.86 -5.88
C LYS A 733 37.04 5.38 -7.30
N GLN A 734 35.82 5.66 -7.75
CA GLN A 734 35.57 6.36 -9.01
C GLN A 734 34.61 7.51 -8.78
N ASN A 735 34.83 8.62 -9.47
CA ASN A 735 33.94 9.78 -9.41
C ASN A 735 33.46 10.11 -10.81
N PHE A 736 32.15 10.26 -10.96
CA PHE A 736 31.49 10.54 -12.23
C PHE A 736 30.68 11.83 -12.16
N ILE A 737 30.49 12.43 -13.33
CA ILE A 737 29.47 13.45 -13.57
C ILE A 737 28.47 12.92 -14.60
N VAL A 738 27.19 13.25 -14.42
CA VAL A 738 26.13 12.96 -15.39
C VAL A 738 25.01 13.99 -15.25
N GLY A 739 24.60 14.62 -16.34
CA GLY A 739 23.70 15.77 -16.27
C GLY A 739 24.23 16.88 -15.35
N ASN A 740 23.46 17.23 -14.32
CA ASN A 740 23.79 18.17 -13.25
C ASN A 740 24.24 17.48 -11.94
N SER A 741 24.35 16.15 -11.93
CA SER A 741 24.56 15.33 -10.74
C SER A 741 25.99 14.76 -10.68
N THR A 742 26.43 14.40 -9.47
CA THR A 742 27.72 13.73 -9.24
C THR A 742 27.52 12.38 -8.56
N ILE A 743 28.38 11.42 -8.91
CA ILE A 743 28.33 10.05 -8.38
C ILE A 743 29.73 9.67 -7.89
N GLU A 744 29.88 9.35 -6.62
CA GLU A 744 31.06 8.70 -6.06
C GLU A 744 30.75 7.19 -5.89
N GLN A 745 31.55 6.33 -6.51
CA GLN A 745 31.49 4.88 -6.34
C GLN A 745 32.71 4.37 -5.57
N LYS A 746 32.50 3.47 -4.61
CA LYS A 746 33.52 2.64 -3.98
C LYS A 746 33.30 1.18 -4.33
N ILE A 747 34.18 0.64 -5.15
CA ILE A 747 34.16 -0.74 -5.62
C ILE A 747 35.10 -1.55 -4.75
N THR A 748 34.54 -2.45 -3.96
CA THR A 748 35.26 -3.28 -3.00
C THR A 748 35.32 -4.72 -3.50
N LEU A 749 36.53 -5.28 -3.54
CA LEU A 749 36.76 -6.70 -3.75
C LEU A 749 37.47 -7.29 -2.54
N GLN A 750 36.81 -8.24 -1.88
CA GLN A 750 37.31 -8.89 -0.67
C GLN A 750 37.98 -10.22 -1.00
N LYS A 751 38.98 -10.61 -0.20
CA LYS A 751 39.61 -11.94 -0.26
C LYS A 751 38.56 -13.04 -0.14
N GLY A 752 38.71 -14.11 -0.94
CA GLY A 752 37.82 -15.27 -0.86
C GLY A 752 36.38 -15.02 -1.28
N SER A 753 36.08 -13.92 -1.99
CA SER A 753 34.74 -13.60 -2.48
C SER A 753 34.75 -13.22 -3.97
N LYS A 754 33.76 -13.71 -4.72
CA LYS A 754 33.49 -13.25 -6.11
C LYS A 754 32.58 -12.01 -6.15
N PHE A 755 32.04 -11.58 -5.01
CA PHE A 755 31.09 -10.46 -4.95
C PHE A 755 31.80 -9.12 -5.13
N ILE A 756 31.39 -8.40 -6.17
CA ILE A 756 31.90 -7.07 -6.52
C ILE A 756 30.93 -6.05 -5.92
N LYS A 757 31.23 -5.58 -4.71
CA LYS A 757 30.39 -4.64 -3.97
C LYS A 757 30.65 -3.20 -4.44
N ILE A 758 29.60 -2.46 -4.79
CA ILE A 758 29.66 -1.08 -5.30
C ILE A 758 28.81 -0.19 -4.40
N GLU A 759 29.46 0.58 -3.54
CA GLU A 759 28.81 1.59 -2.69
C GLU A 759 28.74 2.91 -3.44
N ASN A 760 27.60 3.57 -3.44
CA ASN A 760 27.35 4.79 -4.20
C ASN A 760 26.93 5.92 -3.25
N PHE A 761 27.57 7.08 -3.41
CA PHE A 761 27.07 8.36 -2.94
C PHE A 761 26.70 9.20 -4.16
N VAL A 762 25.48 9.73 -4.23
CA VAL A 762 24.97 10.49 -5.37
C VAL A 762 24.41 11.82 -4.89
N ASP A 763 24.96 12.92 -5.37
CA ASP A 763 24.36 14.25 -5.22
C ASP A 763 23.41 14.48 -6.41
N TRP A 764 22.12 14.17 -6.21
CA TRP A 764 21.11 14.07 -7.27
C TRP A 764 20.38 15.40 -7.47
N LYS A 765 20.51 15.96 -8.68
CA LYS A 765 20.02 17.31 -9.05
C LYS A 765 19.25 17.33 -10.37
N GLU A 766 18.80 16.18 -10.84
CA GLU A 766 18.11 16.08 -12.12
C GLU A 766 16.62 16.42 -12.05
N GLU A 767 16.02 16.69 -13.21
CA GLU A 767 14.58 16.88 -13.38
C GLU A 767 14.07 16.06 -14.56
N TYR A 768 13.01 15.27 -14.36
CA TYR A 768 12.45 14.37 -15.37
C TYR A 768 13.50 13.43 -15.96
N LYS A 769 14.36 12.88 -15.09
CA LYS A 769 15.38 11.90 -15.45
C LYS A 769 15.29 10.65 -14.60
N MET A 770 15.85 9.58 -15.15
CA MET A 770 16.00 8.30 -14.47
C MET A 770 17.44 7.80 -14.64
N LEU A 771 18.15 7.58 -13.53
CA LEU A 771 19.47 6.99 -13.53
C LEU A 771 19.35 5.47 -13.42
N ARG A 772 19.94 4.75 -14.39
CA ARG A 772 20.02 3.29 -14.40
C ARG A 772 21.46 2.83 -14.48
N VAL A 773 21.72 1.63 -13.96
CA VAL A 773 22.99 0.93 -14.17
C VAL A 773 22.75 -0.36 -14.94
N GLU A 774 23.61 -0.65 -15.91
CA GLU A 774 23.49 -1.83 -16.76
C GLU A 774 24.71 -2.76 -16.69
N ALA A 775 24.43 -4.06 -16.83
CA ALA A 775 25.39 -5.12 -17.06
C ALA A 775 24.93 -6.07 -18.18
N ASN A 776 25.89 -6.62 -18.91
CA ASN A 776 25.68 -7.48 -20.07
C ASN A 776 26.48 -8.79 -19.92
N PRO A 777 26.02 -9.69 -19.02
CA PRO A 777 26.65 -11.00 -18.80
C PRO A 777 26.59 -11.94 -20.01
N ALA A 778 27.54 -12.87 -20.05
CA ALA A 778 27.64 -13.97 -21.01
C ALA A 778 26.77 -15.17 -20.60
N ILE A 779 25.49 -14.89 -20.37
CA ILE A 779 24.46 -15.86 -20.01
C ILE A 779 23.33 -15.79 -21.03
N TYR A 780 22.85 -16.95 -21.47
CA TYR A 780 21.69 -17.06 -22.34
C TYR A 780 20.58 -17.86 -21.64
N ALA A 781 19.51 -17.17 -21.24
CA ALA A 781 18.35 -17.77 -20.62
C ALA A 781 17.06 -17.06 -21.06
N ASN A 782 15.96 -17.80 -21.15
CA ASN A 782 14.63 -17.27 -21.50
C ASN A 782 13.90 -16.64 -20.31
N GLU A 783 14.39 -16.87 -19.10
CA GLU A 783 13.82 -16.38 -17.85
C GLU A 783 14.93 -15.95 -16.90
N ALA A 784 14.63 -14.98 -16.04
CA ALA A 784 15.47 -14.58 -14.92
C ALA A 784 14.70 -14.78 -13.60
N SER A 785 15.43 -15.08 -12.52
CA SER A 785 14.86 -15.31 -11.20
C SER A 785 14.99 -14.06 -10.34
N TYR A 786 13.91 -13.64 -9.71
CA TYR A 786 13.85 -12.42 -8.89
C TYR A 786 13.43 -12.78 -7.47
N GLU A 787 14.08 -12.19 -6.47
CA GLU A 787 13.64 -12.34 -5.09
C GLU A 787 12.31 -11.61 -4.86
N ILE A 788 11.36 -12.34 -4.28
CA ILE A 788 10.11 -11.80 -3.75
C ILE A 788 9.99 -12.20 -2.27
N GLN A 789 8.89 -11.82 -1.61
CA GLN A 789 8.65 -12.22 -0.23
C GLN A 789 8.65 -13.76 -0.10
N TYR A 790 9.45 -14.29 0.83
CA TYR A 790 9.55 -15.73 1.13
C TYR A 790 9.89 -16.65 -0.06
N GLY A 791 10.58 -16.16 -1.10
CA GLY A 791 11.00 -17.01 -2.20
C GLY A 791 11.43 -16.27 -3.45
N THR A 792 11.36 -16.94 -4.60
CA THR A 792 11.76 -16.37 -5.89
C THR A 792 10.71 -16.60 -6.96
N LEU A 793 10.59 -15.66 -7.89
CA LEU A 793 9.71 -15.76 -9.06
C LEU A 793 10.54 -15.64 -10.35
N LYS A 794 10.24 -16.48 -11.34
CA LYS A 794 10.82 -16.38 -12.68
C LYS A 794 9.99 -15.44 -13.55
N ARG A 795 10.66 -14.55 -14.27
CA ARG A 795 10.01 -13.70 -15.29
C ARG A 795 10.74 -13.82 -16.63
N PRO A 796 10.04 -13.69 -17.77
CA PRO A 796 10.65 -13.78 -19.09
C PRO A 796 11.72 -12.71 -19.32
N THR A 797 12.75 -13.05 -20.07
CA THR A 797 13.79 -12.12 -20.56
C THR A 797 13.54 -11.71 -22.02
N HIS A 798 12.33 -11.95 -22.53
CA HIS A 798 11.94 -11.67 -23.90
C HIS A 798 10.56 -11.01 -23.94
N ALA A 799 10.17 -10.44 -25.08
CA ALA A 799 8.90 -9.74 -25.27
C ALA A 799 7.99 -10.45 -26.31
N ASN A 800 7.88 -11.79 -26.23
CA ASN A 800 7.18 -12.60 -27.24
C ASN A 800 5.66 -12.41 -27.23
N THR A 801 5.06 -12.26 -26.04
CA THR A 801 3.64 -11.96 -25.88
C THR A 801 3.43 -10.55 -25.33
N SER A 802 2.21 -10.03 -25.42
CA SER A 802 1.84 -8.75 -24.79
C SER A 802 2.02 -8.78 -23.27
N TRP A 803 1.86 -9.93 -22.62
CA TRP A 803 2.09 -10.12 -21.18
C TRP A 803 3.57 -10.09 -20.79
N ASP A 804 4.45 -10.51 -21.70
CA ASP A 804 5.90 -10.45 -21.50
C ASP A 804 6.40 -9.03 -21.78
N ALA A 805 5.93 -8.42 -22.87
CA ALA A 805 6.26 -7.04 -23.24
C ALA A 805 5.86 -6.03 -22.16
N ALA A 806 4.78 -6.28 -21.42
CA ALA A 806 4.35 -5.45 -20.30
C ALA A 806 5.30 -5.48 -19.08
N LYS A 807 6.21 -6.47 -18.99
CA LYS A 807 7.19 -6.66 -17.90
C LYS A 807 8.53 -5.99 -18.18
N PHE A 808 8.49 -4.78 -18.74
CA PHE A 808 9.70 -4.00 -19.03
C PHE A 808 10.29 -3.25 -17.82
N GLU A 809 9.61 -3.31 -16.67
CA GLU A 809 10.10 -2.86 -15.37
C GLU A 809 9.38 -3.71 -14.32
N VAL A 810 10.12 -4.48 -13.52
CA VAL A 810 9.57 -5.45 -12.56
C VAL A 810 10.16 -5.24 -11.17
N VAL A 811 9.41 -5.63 -10.15
CA VAL A 811 9.87 -5.55 -8.75
C VAL A 811 10.75 -6.75 -8.39
N ALA A 812 11.85 -6.50 -7.69
CA ALA A 812 12.56 -7.52 -6.92
C ALA A 812 13.06 -6.92 -5.60
N HIS A 813 13.23 -7.75 -4.58
CA HIS A 813 13.71 -7.29 -3.28
C HIS A 813 15.22 -7.03 -3.30
N ARG A 814 16.05 -8.03 -3.02
CA ARG A 814 17.50 -7.85 -2.84
C ARG A 814 18.29 -8.30 -4.05
N PHE A 815 17.76 -9.16 -4.91
CA PHE A 815 18.49 -9.62 -6.08
C PHE A 815 17.62 -9.98 -7.29
N ALA A 816 18.27 -9.93 -8.46
CA ALA A 816 17.83 -10.54 -9.70
C ALA A 816 18.98 -11.41 -10.25
N ASP A 817 18.67 -12.61 -10.71
CA ASP A 817 19.61 -13.64 -11.14
C ASP A 817 19.31 -14.08 -12.58
N LEU A 818 20.32 -14.03 -13.43
CA LEU A 818 20.27 -14.58 -14.77
C LEU A 818 21.22 -15.78 -14.84
N SER A 819 20.66 -16.98 -14.98
CA SER A 819 21.43 -18.23 -14.98
C SER A 819 21.03 -19.18 -16.11
N GLN A 820 22.04 -19.86 -16.63
CA GLN A 820 21.92 -21.02 -17.52
C GLN A 820 22.46 -22.26 -16.76
N PRO A 821 22.29 -23.51 -17.26
CA PRO A 821 22.56 -24.70 -16.46
C PRO A 821 23.95 -24.79 -15.81
N ASP A 822 24.99 -24.27 -16.46
CA ASP A 822 26.38 -24.36 -16.01
C ASP A 822 26.89 -23.11 -15.27
N TYR A 823 26.19 -21.98 -15.37
CA TYR A 823 26.71 -20.69 -14.89
C TYR A 823 25.63 -19.62 -14.73
N GLY A 824 25.85 -18.66 -13.85
CA GLY A 824 24.95 -17.54 -13.64
C GLY A 824 25.63 -16.25 -13.20
N PHE A 825 24.84 -15.18 -13.22
CA PHE A 825 25.26 -13.84 -12.89
C PHE A 825 24.13 -13.12 -12.16
N ALA A 826 24.38 -12.74 -10.90
CA ALA A 826 23.42 -12.06 -10.06
C ALA A 826 23.75 -10.57 -9.90
N LEU A 827 22.68 -9.77 -9.86
CA LEU A 827 22.67 -8.36 -9.48
C LEU A 827 22.03 -8.25 -8.10
N ILE A 828 22.79 -7.79 -7.11
CA ILE A 828 22.38 -7.72 -5.69
C ILE A 828 22.32 -6.25 -5.26
N ASN A 829 21.34 -5.87 -4.43
CA ASN A 829 21.14 -4.49 -3.97
C ASN A 829 20.69 -4.39 -2.50
N ASP A 830 20.84 -3.19 -1.93
CA ASP A 830 20.42 -2.89 -0.56
C ASP A 830 19.11 -2.11 -0.43
N CYS A 831 18.60 -1.43 -1.46
CA CYS A 831 17.37 -0.64 -1.35
C CYS A 831 16.66 -0.31 -2.68
N LYS A 832 17.02 -0.97 -3.79
CA LYS A 832 16.49 -0.71 -5.12
C LYS A 832 15.54 -1.82 -5.54
N TYR A 833 14.35 -1.45 -6.03
CA TYR A 833 13.29 -2.43 -6.30
C TYR A 833 12.96 -2.55 -7.80
N GLY A 834 13.18 -1.50 -8.60
CA GLY A 834 12.92 -1.52 -10.05
C GLY A 834 14.03 -2.22 -10.84
N HIS A 835 13.72 -3.36 -11.44
CA HIS A 835 14.64 -4.18 -12.24
C HIS A 835 14.11 -4.38 -13.66
N TYR A 836 15.01 -4.61 -14.60
CA TYR A 836 14.66 -5.03 -15.95
C TYR A 836 15.74 -5.96 -16.50
N ILE A 837 15.35 -7.11 -17.06
CA ILE A 837 16.27 -8.03 -17.74
C ILE A 837 15.67 -8.42 -19.09
N GLN A 838 16.43 -8.20 -20.17
CA GLN A 838 16.04 -8.55 -21.53
C GLN A 838 17.22 -9.12 -22.30
N GLY A 839 17.02 -10.33 -22.84
CA GLY A 839 18.10 -11.17 -23.31
C GLY A 839 19.10 -11.37 -22.18
N ASN A 840 20.31 -10.85 -22.37
CA ASN A 840 21.38 -10.87 -21.40
C ASN A 840 21.71 -9.49 -20.81
N VAL A 841 20.93 -8.46 -21.10
CA VAL A 841 21.10 -7.13 -20.49
C VAL A 841 20.32 -7.07 -19.19
N MET A 842 21.02 -6.87 -18.08
CA MET A 842 20.45 -6.64 -16.75
C MET A 842 20.56 -5.15 -16.42
N SER A 843 19.45 -4.56 -15.96
CA SER A 843 19.35 -3.13 -15.63
C SER A 843 18.70 -2.93 -14.27
N LEU A 844 19.31 -2.09 -13.43
CA LEU A 844 18.76 -1.66 -12.14
C LEU A 844 18.42 -0.18 -12.20
N ASN A 845 17.20 0.16 -11.78
CA ASN A 845 16.76 1.54 -11.67
C ASN A 845 17.24 2.13 -10.33
N LEU A 846 18.10 3.15 -10.39
CA LEU A 846 18.79 3.68 -9.21
C LEU A 846 18.01 4.85 -8.59
N LEU A 847 17.67 5.85 -9.40
CA LEU A 847 17.03 7.09 -8.97
C LEU A 847 16.12 7.63 -10.09
N ARG A 848 15.05 8.33 -9.70
CA ARG A 848 14.17 9.07 -10.60
C ARG A 848 14.03 10.51 -10.11
N SER A 849 13.48 11.40 -10.94
CA SER A 849 13.17 12.79 -10.55
C SER A 849 11.85 13.31 -11.14
N PRO A 850 10.71 12.64 -10.86
CA PRO A 850 9.39 13.14 -11.24
C PRO A 850 9.08 14.47 -10.53
N LYS A 851 8.12 15.24 -11.04
CA LYS A 851 7.80 16.61 -10.55
C LYS A 851 6.30 16.93 -10.48
N ASP A 852 5.47 16.01 -10.92
CA ASP A 852 4.02 16.16 -11.03
C ASP A 852 3.33 16.33 -9.66
N THR A 853 3.71 15.52 -8.67
CA THR A 853 3.09 15.55 -7.32
C THR A 853 4.02 16.13 -6.25
N ASP A 854 5.30 15.76 -6.30
CA ASP A 854 6.34 16.33 -5.43
C ASP A 854 7.44 16.95 -6.31
N LYS A 855 7.51 18.28 -6.32
CA LYS A 855 8.52 19.03 -7.08
C LYS A 855 9.95 18.80 -6.55
N GLU A 856 10.09 18.30 -5.33
CA GLU A 856 11.35 18.02 -4.67
C GLU A 856 11.67 16.51 -4.60
N ALA A 857 10.89 15.66 -5.29
CA ALA A 857 11.08 14.21 -5.26
C ALA A 857 12.54 13.84 -5.54
N ASP A 858 13.14 13.10 -4.60
CA ASP A 858 14.52 12.62 -4.60
C ASP A 858 15.62 13.70 -4.78
N LEU A 859 15.32 15.01 -4.74
CA LEU A 859 16.32 16.08 -4.85
C LEU A 859 17.13 16.25 -3.56
N HIS A 860 18.04 15.32 -3.32
CA HIS A 860 18.96 15.34 -2.19
C HIS A 860 20.13 14.36 -2.41
N GLU A 861 21.00 14.24 -1.41
CA GLU A 861 22.08 13.24 -1.42
C GLU A 861 21.54 11.84 -1.15
N HIS A 862 21.95 10.87 -1.96
CA HIS A 862 21.57 9.46 -1.83
C HIS A 862 22.78 8.60 -1.50
N ASN A 863 22.54 7.56 -0.71
CA ASN A 863 23.52 6.52 -0.41
C ASN A 863 22.88 5.16 -0.63
N PHE A 864 23.48 4.30 -1.44
CA PHE A 864 22.98 2.96 -1.70
C PHE A 864 24.07 2.03 -2.22
N THR A 865 23.84 0.74 -2.08
CA THR A 865 24.79 -0.30 -2.47
C THR A 865 24.14 -1.27 -3.46
N PHE A 866 24.86 -1.58 -4.52
CA PHE A 866 24.57 -2.73 -5.35
C PHE A 866 25.86 -3.49 -5.66
N GLY A 867 25.76 -4.63 -6.33
CA GLY A 867 26.94 -5.36 -6.75
C GLY A 867 26.61 -6.51 -7.69
N TYR A 868 27.66 -7.10 -8.23
CA TYR A 868 27.58 -8.22 -9.16
C TYR A 868 28.21 -9.45 -8.55
N TYR A 869 27.59 -10.61 -8.78
CA TYR A 869 28.09 -11.89 -8.31
C TYR A 869 28.01 -12.95 -9.42
N PRO A 870 29.14 -13.26 -10.09
CA PRO A 870 29.21 -14.40 -10.98
C PRO A 870 29.31 -15.69 -10.17
N HIS A 871 28.60 -16.74 -10.59
CA HIS A 871 28.57 -18.02 -9.88
C HIS A 871 28.48 -19.21 -10.82
N ALA A 872 28.96 -20.36 -10.35
CA ALA A 872 28.78 -21.63 -11.04
C ALA A 872 27.32 -22.08 -10.93
N GLY A 873 26.85 -22.82 -11.95
CA GLY A 873 25.53 -23.43 -11.93
C GLY A 873 24.36 -22.44 -11.96
N ILE A 874 23.20 -22.92 -11.53
CA ILE A 874 21.96 -22.13 -11.44
C ILE A 874 21.79 -21.47 -10.06
N LEU A 875 20.81 -20.57 -9.90
CA LEU A 875 20.57 -19.83 -8.65
C LEU A 875 20.57 -20.71 -7.37
N ILE A 876 19.95 -21.89 -7.40
CA ILE A 876 19.84 -22.74 -6.19
C ILE A 876 21.18 -23.35 -5.75
N GLU A 877 22.18 -23.34 -6.63
CA GLU A 877 23.55 -23.83 -6.39
C GLU A 877 24.50 -22.70 -5.98
N SER A 878 24.01 -21.45 -5.91
CA SER A 878 24.82 -20.26 -5.69
C SER A 878 24.64 -19.63 -4.31
N ASP A 879 25.60 -18.78 -3.93
CA ASP A 879 25.52 -17.99 -2.70
C ASP A 879 24.71 -16.69 -2.87
N THR A 880 24.03 -16.47 -4.01
CA THR A 880 23.32 -15.20 -4.29
C THR A 880 22.35 -14.83 -3.17
N LEU A 881 21.55 -15.80 -2.69
CA LEU A 881 20.63 -15.59 -1.57
C LEU A 881 21.40 -15.16 -0.31
N HIS A 882 22.43 -15.90 0.07
CA HIS A 882 23.24 -15.65 1.27
C HIS A 882 23.89 -14.26 1.23
N LEU A 883 24.55 -13.93 0.13
CA LEU A 883 25.22 -12.65 -0.09
C LEU A 883 24.23 -11.49 -0.09
N SER A 884 23.06 -11.66 -0.70
CA SER A 884 22.03 -10.62 -0.73
C SER A 884 21.49 -10.29 0.67
N HIS A 885 21.28 -11.30 1.51
CA HIS A 885 20.88 -11.10 2.90
C HIS A 885 22.02 -10.55 3.77
N GLN A 886 23.26 -10.99 3.56
CA GLN A 886 24.44 -10.46 4.27
C GLN A 886 24.67 -8.97 3.97
N LEU A 887 24.54 -8.55 2.70
CA LEU A 887 24.64 -7.14 2.31
C LEU A 887 23.63 -6.27 3.07
N ASN A 888 22.40 -6.77 3.21
CA ASN A 888 21.31 -6.05 3.85
C ASN A 888 21.37 -6.15 5.39
N SER A 889 21.97 -7.21 5.94
CA SER A 889 22.03 -7.51 7.37
C SER A 889 23.49 -7.62 7.86
N PRO A 890 24.25 -6.51 7.89
CA PRO A 890 25.64 -6.53 8.33
C PRO A 890 25.80 -7.08 9.76
N LEU A 891 26.96 -7.65 10.07
CA LEU A 891 27.29 -8.11 11.43
C LEU A 891 27.16 -6.96 12.43
N ILE A 892 26.57 -7.24 13.58
CA ILE A 892 26.26 -6.25 14.62
C ILE A 892 27.27 -6.42 15.74
N TYR A 893 28.07 -5.40 16.05
CA TYR A 893 29.08 -5.50 17.10
C TYR A 893 28.98 -4.39 18.14
N THR A 894 29.45 -4.68 19.35
CA THR A 894 29.53 -3.72 20.46
C THR A 894 30.75 -3.98 21.33
N GLU A 895 31.23 -2.94 22.02
CA GLU A 895 32.34 -3.02 22.96
C GLU A 895 31.90 -3.65 24.29
N ILE A 896 32.74 -4.50 24.87
CA ILE A 896 32.46 -5.21 26.13
C ILE A 896 33.70 -5.25 27.04
N ASP A 897 33.55 -5.03 28.35
CA ASP A 897 34.71 -5.05 29.27
C ASP A 897 35.20 -6.49 29.53
N ASN A 898 34.26 -7.43 29.67
CA ASN A 898 34.52 -8.83 30.01
C ASN A 898 34.06 -9.74 28.87
N LEU A 899 34.96 -10.63 28.44
CA LEU A 899 34.59 -11.66 27.46
C LEU A 899 33.64 -12.67 28.12
N PRO A 900 32.55 -13.07 27.44
CA PRO A 900 31.79 -14.25 27.81
C PRO A 900 32.68 -15.49 27.98
N ALA A 901 32.23 -16.45 28.80
CA ALA A 901 32.95 -17.70 29.01
C ALA A 901 33.17 -18.49 27.71
N GLU A 902 32.14 -18.53 26.86
CA GLU A 902 32.20 -19.07 25.50
C GLU A 902 32.59 -17.97 24.52
N LYS A 903 33.71 -18.15 23.80
CA LYS A 903 34.20 -17.20 22.78
C LYS A 903 33.33 -17.14 21.51
N SER A 904 32.53 -18.18 21.28
CA SER A 904 31.62 -18.30 20.15
C SER A 904 30.44 -19.17 20.57
N LYS A 905 29.21 -18.75 20.23
CA LYS A 905 27.97 -19.44 20.60
C LYS A 905 26.88 -19.20 19.56
N SER A 906 26.18 -20.27 19.16
CA SER A 906 24.93 -20.19 18.40
C SER A 906 23.73 -20.29 19.35
N PHE A 907 22.71 -19.47 19.16
CA PHE A 907 21.44 -19.61 19.87
C PHE A 907 20.47 -20.51 19.11
N TYR A 908 20.44 -20.36 17.78
CA TYR A 908 19.58 -21.12 16.87
C TYR A 908 20.35 -21.52 15.62
N ASN A 909 20.16 -22.75 15.17
CA ASN A 909 20.83 -23.26 13.98
C ASN A 909 19.88 -24.09 13.12
N ILE A 910 20.13 -24.09 11.81
CA ILE A 910 19.46 -24.95 10.83
C ILE A 910 20.54 -25.83 10.21
N ILE A 911 20.39 -27.15 10.31
CA ILE A 911 21.31 -28.13 9.76
C ILE A 911 20.66 -28.83 8.57
N GLY A 912 21.32 -28.74 7.41
CA GLY A 912 20.85 -29.33 6.15
C GLY A 912 19.76 -28.52 5.46
N GLY A 913 19.42 -28.92 4.24
CA GLY A 913 18.36 -28.34 3.39
C GLY A 913 18.55 -26.86 3.07
N SER A 914 17.46 -26.21 2.66
CA SER A 914 17.43 -24.83 2.16
C SER A 914 16.35 -24.03 2.87
N VAL A 915 16.50 -23.87 4.19
CA VAL A 915 15.53 -23.16 5.05
C VAL A 915 16.20 -21.99 5.75
N LYS A 916 15.50 -20.86 5.76
CA LYS A 916 15.91 -19.65 6.47
C LYS A 916 14.95 -19.36 7.62
N ILE A 917 15.51 -18.99 8.78
CA ILE A 917 14.76 -18.35 9.87
C ILE A 917 14.53 -16.89 9.47
N GLU A 918 13.27 -16.52 9.29
CA GLU A 918 12.87 -15.13 9.01
C GLU A 918 12.74 -14.32 10.28
N THR A 919 12.13 -14.89 11.32
CA THR A 919 11.75 -14.15 12.52
C THR A 919 11.97 -15.00 13.76
N ILE A 920 12.56 -14.38 14.78
CA ILE A 920 12.55 -14.86 16.16
C ILE A 920 12.05 -13.71 17.02
N LYS A 921 10.98 -13.94 17.78
CA LYS A 921 10.42 -12.92 18.66
C LYS A 921 9.76 -13.55 19.88
N PRO A 922 9.64 -12.84 21.01
CA PRO A 922 8.73 -13.24 22.08
C PRO A 922 7.28 -13.41 21.58
N ALA A 923 6.57 -14.41 22.10
CA ALA A 923 5.15 -14.61 21.81
C ALA A 923 4.29 -13.47 22.35
N GLU A 924 3.17 -13.22 21.69
CA GLU A 924 2.31 -12.07 21.99
C GLU A 924 1.59 -12.20 23.33
N ASP A 925 1.24 -13.42 23.72
CA ASP A 925 0.71 -13.78 25.04
C ASP A 925 1.80 -13.88 26.13
N LYS A 926 3.06 -13.59 25.76
CA LYS A 926 4.27 -13.69 26.61
C LYS A 926 4.64 -15.12 27.01
N ASN A 927 4.06 -16.12 26.35
CA ASN A 927 4.34 -17.53 26.63
C ASN A 927 5.21 -18.13 25.53
N GLY A 928 6.52 -18.11 25.74
CA GLY A 928 7.49 -18.69 24.81
C GLY A 928 7.98 -17.76 23.70
N ILE A 929 8.63 -18.36 22.70
CA ILE A 929 9.29 -17.67 21.58
C ILE A 929 8.69 -18.17 20.26
N ILE A 930 8.34 -17.24 19.38
CA ILE A 930 7.89 -17.53 18.02
C ILE A 930 9.10 -17.56 17.09
N VAL A 931 9.22 -18.65 16.33
CA VAL A 931 10.23 -18.84 15.29
C VAL A 931 9.52 -19.10 13.97
N ARG A 932 9.78 -18.26 12.96
CA ARG A 932 9.22 -18.39 11.62
C ARG A 932 10.29 -18.72 10.62
N MET A 933 10.03 -19.73 9.81
CA MET A 933 10.98 -20.28 8.85
C MET A 933 10.33 -20.43 7.49
N TYR A 934 11.13 -20.38 6.43
CA TYR A 934 10.66 -20.70 5.09
C TYR A 934 11.72 -21.39 4.25
N GLU A 935 11.26 -22.25 3.33
CA GLU A 935 12.10 -22.89 2.32
C GLU A 935 12.43 -21.90 1.20
N THR A 936 13.70 -21.84 0.79
CA THR A 936 14.22 -20.72 -0.03
C THR A 936 14.44 -21.06 -1.50
N ASN A 937 14.55 -22.34 -1.85
CA ASN A 937 15.03 -22.82 -3.15
C ASN A 937 13.92 -23.41 -4.04
N GLY A 938 12.70 -23.54 -3.53
CA GLY A 938 11.58 -24.16 -4.24
C GLY A 938 11.68 -25.68 -4.31
N VAL A 939 12.30 -26.32 -3.32
CA VAL A 939 12.46 -27.78 -3.23
C VAL A 939 11.82 -28.34 -1.97
N ALA A 940 11.42 -29.62 -2.00
CA ALA A 940 11.07 -30.32 -0.78
C ALA A 940 12.37 -30.67 -0.03
N CYS A 941 12.43 -30.39 1.27
CA CYS A 941 13.61 -30.71 2.07
C CYS A 941 13.26 -31.01 3.53
N ASP A 942 14.17 -31.74 4.19
CA ASP A 942 14.18 -31.93 5.63
C ASP A 942 15.35 -31.14 6.22
N VAL A 943 15.10 -30.44 7.32
CA VAL A 943 16.12 -29.69 8.06
C VAL A 943 16.06 -30.04 9.53
N THR A 944 17.19 -30.02 10.22
CA THR A 944 17.21 -30.13 11.69
C THR A 944 17.31 -28.73 12.28
N PHE A 945 16.25 -28.30 12.95
CA PHE A 945 16.24 -27.07 13.74
C PHE A 945 16.82 -27.34 15.12
N VAL A 946 17.78 -26.52 15.53
CA VAL A 946 18.44 -26.60 16.83
C VAL A 946 18.22 -25.29 17.58
N ALA A 947 17.78 -25.37 18.84
CA ALA A 947 17.76 -24.26 19.78
C ALA A 947 18.61 -24.64 20.99
N THR A 948 19.72 -23.93 21.21
CA THR A 948 20.75 -24.31 22.20
C THR A 948 20.23 -24.33 23.63
N ALA A 949 19.24 -23.49 23.95
CA ALA A 949 18.59 -23.49 25.27
C ALA A 949 17.58 -24.63 25.46
N GLY A 950 17.19 -25.29 24.36
CA GLY A 950 16.08 -26.24 24.32
C GLY A 950 14.70 -25.58 24.42
N TRP A 951 13.68 -26.43 24.39
CA TRP A 951 12.28 -26.12 24.67
C TRP A 951 11.69 -27.25 25.49
N ASP A 952 10.63 -26.99 26.24
CA ASP A 952 9.77 -28.03 26.83
C ASP A 952 8.74 -28.53 25.83
N LYS A 953 8.27 -27.66 24.93
CA LYS A 953 7.38 -28.00 23.82
C LYS A 953 7.68 -27.20 22.57
N LEU A 954 7.66 -27.87 21.42
CA LEU A 954 7.67 -27.22 20.11
C LEU A 954 6.29 -27.37 19.48
N ILE A 955 5.59 -26.25 19.28
CA ILE A 955 4.21 -26.23 18.78
C ILE A 955 4.18 -25.53 17.42
N GLU A 956 3.58 -26.13 16.41
CA GLU A 956 3.31 -25.45 15.14
C GLU A 956 2.09 -24.53 15.30
N THR A 957 2.21 -23.31 14.79
CA THR A 957 1.20 -22.26 14.89
C THR A 957 0.88 -21.68 13.52
N ASN A 958 -0.23 -20.95 13.43
CA ASN A 958 -0.47 -20.08 12.29
C ASN A 958 0.36 -18.80 12.39
N MET A 959 0.27 -17.95 11.37
CA MET A 959 1.02 -16.69 11.34
C MET A 959 0.57 -15.67 12.40
N LEU A 960 -0.59 -15.90 13.02
CA LEU A 960 -1.17 -15.12 14.11
C LEU A 960 -0.90 -15.72 15.50
N GLU A 961 -0.04 -16.75 15.58
CA GLU A 961 0.37 -17.41 16.81
C GLU A 961 -0.74 -18.22 17.49
N ASN A 962 -1.75 -18.65 16.74
CA ASN A 962 -2.72 -19.63 17.23
C ASN A 962 -2.12 -21.03 17.09
N ASP A 963 -2.11 -21.80 18.19
CA ASP A 963 -1.54 -23.14 18.25
C ASP A 963 -2.36 -24.17 17.45
N PHE A 964 -1.67 -25.06 16.74
CA PHE A 964 -2.28 -26.15 15.98
C PHE A 964 -1.92 -27.53 16.49
N ALA A 965 -0.63 -27.83 16.57
CA ALA A 965 -0.14 -29.17 16.86
C ALA A 965 1.19 -29.14 17.61
N GLU A 966 1.33 -29.98 18.63
CA GLU A 966 2.63 -30.24 19.28
C GLU A 966 3.46 -31.12 18.33
N ILE A 967 4.59 -30.59 17.87
CA ILE A 967 5.51 -31.23 16.92
C ILE A 967 6.53 -32.08 17.65
N ALA A 968 7.03 -31.60 18.79
CA ALA A 968 8.02 -32.31 19.58
C ALA A 968 7.87 -31.99 21.08
N PRO A 969 8.12 -32.98 21.96
CA PRO A 969 8.27 -32.75 23.40
C PRO A 969 9.62 -32.08 23.69
N ARG A 970 9.99 -32.05 24.97
CA ARG A 970 11.24 -31.45 25.45
C ARG A 970 12.46 -31.97 24.68
N ALA A 971 13.14 -31.07 23.97
CA ALA A 971 14.31 -31.37 23.17
C ALA A 971 15.16 -30.10 22.95
N VAL A 972 16.33 -30.27 22.33
CA VAL A 972 17.18 -29.17 21.83
C VAL A 972 17.21 -29.10 20.31
N GLU A 973 16.78 -30.17 19.64
CA GLU A 973 16.74 -30.28 18.20
C GLU A 973 15.52 -31.06 17.72
N GLN A 974 15.04 -30.75 16.51
CA GLN A 974 13.95 -31.45 15.85
C GLN A 974 14.10 -31.39 14.34
N THR A 975 13.90 -32.52 13.66
CA THR A 975 13.81 -32.57 12.20
C THR A 975 12.44 -32.08 11.73
N LEU A 976 12.44 -31.16 10.78
CA LEU A 976 11.27 -30.51 10.22
C LEU A 976 11.29 -30.65 8.69
N SER A 977 10.18 -31.13 8.13
CA SER A 977 9.98 -31.21 6.68
C SER A 977 9.34 -29.95 6.12
N PHE A 978 9.77 -29.53 4.94
CA PHE A 978 9.24 -28.39 4.21
C PHE A 978 8.94 -28.76 2.76
N LYS A 979 7.82 -28.24 2.24
CA LYS A 979 7.51 -28.23 0.81
C LYS A 979 8.19 -27.02 0.13
N PRO A 980 8.28 -27.02 -1.22
CA PRO A 980 8.76 -25.88 -1.99
C PRO A 980 8.13 -24.55 -1.54
N PHE A 981 8.97 -23.59 -1.17
CA PHE A 981 8.60 -22.25 -0.70
C PHE A 981 7.62 -22.22 0.49
N GLU A 982 7.54 -23.30 1.27
CA GLU A 982 6.63 -23.36 2.40
C GLU A 982 7.13 -22.52 3.57
N ILE A 983 6.22 -21.76 4.18
CA ILE A 983 6.43 -20.96 5.38
C ILE A 983 5.81 -21.70 6.57
N ARG A 984 6.60 -21.96 7.61
CA ARG A 984 6.14 -22.60 8.85
C ARG A 984 6.47 -21.73 10.05
N THR A 985 5.55 -21.68 11.01
CA THR A 985 5.69 -20.89 12.24
C THR A 985 5.60 -21.83 13.43
N PHE A 986 6.52 -21.70 14.37
CA PHE A 986 6.61 -22.52 15.56
C PHE A 986 6.65 -21.64 16.80
N ARG A 987 6.15 -22.18 17.91
CA ARG A 987 6.27 -21.63 19.26
C ARG A 987 7.12 -22.60 20.09
N LEU A 988 8.18 -22.07 20.69
CA LEU A 988 9.03 -22.76 21.66
C LEU A 988 8.56 -22.33 23.06
N ILE A 989 8.09 -23.30 23.86
CA ILE A 989 7.71 -23.09 25.28
C ILE A 989 8.87 -23.44 26.19
#